data_AF-I0Z0P9-F1
#
_entry.id   AF-I0Z0P9-F1
#
_cell.length_a   1.000
_cell.length_b   1.000
_cell.length_c   1.000
_cell.angle_alpha   90.00
_cell.angle_beta   90.00
_cell.angle_gamma   90.00
#
_symmetry.space_group_name_H-M   'P 1'
#
loop_
_entity.id
_entity.type
_entity.pdbx_description
1 polymer ?
#
loop_
_entity_poly.entity_id
_entity_poly.type
_entity_poly.pdbx_seq_one_letter_code
_entity_poly.pdbx_strand_id
1 'polypeptide(L)'
;MQLEALVVVQKPNPRSPRSGAPMSLYLQTEVEALALQKWGGQDGLDKERTRRLAKRLERAQAKAGTSASQQSASQQSTPEGGLPTADCLVDRRGDAGASSSAAPRAQQQLRELPEFITERIRDFRSGNTADWRGAAGSRGDGRPVLYWMRTALRGHENPALDVARAAAERRGVPLHIAAFLLRSHTHPTERRYSFWMQGLRDTQLELRQQGVELLVYLDGMSGPQSEGWAALTALAAASSLVITEEMPVSPYAQWTKDLAAALPPDVAVWAVDTACLYPMRLTARAPAKAYIFRSSTDRPRRERLQRLPYTDGATDWARLLGGAAAVAKGMEELREDPPARGPIPEGLGWDPLNLSAPGADIAALLAQCDWIDRRVPAVSHMHGGSGEGYARWEAFRTKGLDLYAAHRNNALKRDGVSRLSAYHHYGMVSPFKVARDALLARSNGATKYVDEFFTWREVAHAFCLRSWPVLENVQALPQWAQQTLGRHSGDARECKSMRQLEEGTTGDHIWDSMQHQLKTTGELHNNLRMKWGKAFLPWLPTPDAAIAAACHVNHRYALDGCDPCSYGGILWCFGLFDKPMGAESTPIFGQVRRMTTSSIANRLNWNAYRALPVAAFGAAAVAGPAAAGGAGGGGTQPSIESFFKPRKKARAA
;
A
#
# COMPACT_ATOMS: atom_id res chain seq x y z
N MET A 1 29.62 -24.13 24.65
CA MET A 1 30.25 -23.10 23.80
C MET A 1 30.86 -22.17 24.81
N GLN A 2 32.19 -22.16 24.89
CA GLN A 2 32.92 -21.46 25.95
C GLN A 2 32.86 -19.95 25.68
N LEU A 3 31.68 -19.36 25.91
CA LEU A 3 31.41 -17.93 25.77
C LEU A 3 32.19 -17.10 26.82
N GLU A 4 32.71 -17.77 27.84
CA GLU A 4 33.52 -17.22 28.93
C GLU A 4 34.85 -16.62 28.43
N ALA A 5 35.34 -17.05 27.26
CA ALA A 5 36.58 -16.56 26.66
C ALA A 5 36.37 -15.34 25.72
N LEU A 6 35.12 -14.93 25.46
CA LEU A 6 34.81 -13.80 24.58
C LEU A 6 34.71 -12.50 25.37
N VAL A 7 35.03 -11.38 24.72
CA VAL A 7 34.88 -10.06 25.31
C VAL A 7 33.38 -9.77 25.50
N VAL A 8 32.97 -9.56 26.75
CA VAL A 8 31.57 -9.38 27.13
C VAL A 8 31.31 -7.97 27.65
N VAL A 9 30.29 -7.32 27.12
CA VAL A 9 29.77 -6.04 27.62
C VAL A 9 28.51 -6.31 28.42
N GLN A 10 28.54 -6.05 29.72
CA GLN A 10 27.35 -6.15 30.56
C GLN A 10 26.50 -4.89 30.44
N LYS A 11 25.19 -5.06 30.20
CA LYS A 11 24.21 -3.96 30.23
C LYS A 11 23.05 -4.25 31.17
N PRO A 12 22.43 -3.23 31.78
CA PRO A 12 21.22 -3.41 32.59
C PRO A 12 20.13 -4.12 31.79
N ASN A 13 19.43 -5.07 32.43
CA ASN A 13 18.38 -5.81 31.76
C ASN A 13 17.19 -4.89 31.43
N PRO A 14 16.85 -4.68 30.14
CA PRO A 14 15.81 -3.73 29.74
C PRO A 14 14.40 -4.16 30.16
N ARG A 15 14.21 -5.40 30.63
CA ARG A 15 12.93 -5.90 31.16
C ARG A 15 12.82 -5.79 32.68
N SER A 16 13.93 -5.70 33.41
CA SER A 16 13.97 -5.42 34.84
C SER A 16 15.25 -4.67 35.21
N PRO A 17 15.28 -3.34 35.01
CA PRO A 17 16.52 -2.55 35.11
C PRO A 17 17.08 -2.43 36.53
N ARG A 18 16.26 -2.69 37.56
CA ARG A 18 16.60 -2.50 38.99
C ARG A 18 16.84 -3.80 39.75
N SER A 19 16.36 -4.95 39.28
CA SER A 19 16.47 -6.24 40.00
C SER A 19 16.79 -7.44 39.11
N GLY A 20 16.91 -7.24 37.78
CA GLY A 20 17.24 -8.31 36.85
C GLY A 20 18.74 -8.51 36.72
N ALA A 21 19.18 -9.77 36.59
CA ALA A 21 20.55 -10.08 36.21
C ALA A 21 20.95 -9.31 34.93
N PRO A 22 22.13 -8.68 34.89
CA PRO A 22 22.58 -7.91 33.74
C PRO A 22 22.67 -8.78 32.49
N MET A 23 22.41 -8.17 31.33
CA MET A 23 22.48 -8.82 30.04
C MET A 23 23.91 -8.76 29.51
N SER A 24 24.47 -9.94 29.23
CA SER A 24 25.76 -10.09 28.55
C SER A 24 25.59 -9.89 27.04
N LEU A 25 26.29 -8.91 26.49
CA LEU A 25 26.37 -8.66 25.05
C LEU A 25 27.75 -9.06 24.55
N TYR A 26 27.78 -9.77 23.43
CA TYR A 26 29.00 -10.22 22.77
C TYR A 26 29.09 -9.58 21.39
N LEU A 27 30.31 -9.40 20.87
CA LEU A 27 30.52 -8.99 19.48
C LEU A 27 30.03 -10.10 18.55
N GLN A 28 29.16 -9.73 17.60
CA GLN A 28 28.52 -10.68 16.69
C GLN A 28 29.56 -11.49 15.91
N THR A 29 30.62 -10.83 15.43
CA THR A 29 31.70 -11.45 14.66
C THR A 29 32.46 -12.53 15.45
N GLU A 30 32.66 -12.33 16.75
CA GLU A 30 33.36 -13.28 17.62
C GLU A 30 32.49 -14.52 17.92
N VAL A 31 31.19 -14.29 18.15
CA VAL A 31 30.23 -15.39 18.37
C VAL A 31 30.06 -16.21 17.10
N GLU A 32 30.04 -15.57 15.94
CA GLU A 32 29.96 -16.25 14.63
C GLU A 32 31.23 -17.06 14.34
N ALA A 33 32.41 -16.52 14.61
CA ALA A 33 33.67 -17.25 14.49
C ALA A 33 33.71 -18.49 15.40
N LEU A 34 33.30 -18.35 16.67
CA LEU A 34 33.24 -19.47 17.61
C LEU A 34 32.19 -20.52 17.22
N ALA A 35 31.08 -20.09 16.61
CA ALA A 35 30.05 -20.98 16.09
C ALA A 35 30.57 -21.78 14.88
N LEU A 36 31.29 -21.14 13.96
CA LEU A 36 31.94 -21.81 12.83
C LEU A 36 32.98 -22.81 13.31
N GLN A 37 33.85 -22.43 14.26
CA GLN A 37 34.85 -23.33 14.83
C GLN A 37 34.20 -24.55 15.49
N LYS A 38 33.18 -24.32 16.33
CA LYS A 38 32.49 -25.39 17.06
C LYS A 38 31.84 -26.42 16.14
N TRP A 39 31.29 -25.96 15.02
CA TRP A 39 30.54 -26.80 14.10
C TRP A 39 31.31 -27.14 12.82
N GLY A 40 32.64 -26.98 12.81
CA GLY A 40 33.49 -27.42 11.71
C GLY A 40 33.25 -26.67 10.39
N GLY A 41 32.90 -25.39 10.46
CA GLY A 41 32.63 -24.53 9.30
C GLY A 41 31.14 -24.25 9.06
N GLN A 42 30.86 -23.63 7.91
CA GLN A 42 29.52 -23.13 7.57
C GLN A 42 28.51 -24.28 7.41
N ASP A 43 28.90 -25.36 6.73
CA ASP A 43 28.04 -26.51 6.47
C ASP A 43 27.58 -27.21 7.76
N GLY A 44 28.48 -27.39 8.73
CA GLY A 44 28.12 -28.00 10.01
C GLY A 44 27.27 -27.07 10.88
N LEU A 45 27.50 -25.74 10.80
CA LEU A 45 26.65 -24.75 11.46
C LEU A 45 25.22 -24.75 10.90
N ASP A 46 25.07 -24.88 9.58
CA ASP A 46 23.76 -24.93 8.92
C ASP A 46 23.02 -26.25 9.17
N LYS A 47 23.75 -27.37 9.26
CA LYS A 47 23.20 -28.65 9.75
C LYS A 47 22.65 -28.53 11.17
N GLU A 48 23.41 -27.90 12.08
CA GLU A 48 22.94 -27.68 13.46
C GLU A 48 21.74 -26.73 13.52
N ARG A 49 21.71 -25.67 12.70
CA ARG A 49 20.56 -24.74 12.60
C ARG A 49 19.29 -25.48 12.15
N THR A 50 19.43 -26.32 11.12
CA THR A 50 18.34 -27.15 10.59
C THR A 50 17.83 -28.11 11.65
N ARG A 51 18.73 -28.81 12.36
CA ARG A 51 18.37 -29.72 13.47
C ARG A 51 17.60 -29.01 14.59
N ARG A 52 18.03 -27.80 14.99
CA ARG A 52 17.34 -27.01 16.02
C ARG A 52 15.99 -26.49 15.57
N LEU A 53 15.85 -26.14 14.30
CA LEU A 53 14.58 -25.73 13.72
C LEU A 53 13.58 -26.89 13.72
N ALA A 54 13.99 -28.08 13.27
CA ALA A 54 13.18 -29.30 13.32
C ALA A 54 12.70 -29.59 14.75
N LYS A 55 13.61 -29.58 15.74
CA LYS A 55 13.26 -29.80 17.15
C LYS A 55 12.33 -28.73 17.74
N ARG A 56 12.37 -27.49 17.24
CA ARG A 56 11.43 -26.41 17.62
C ARG A 56 10.05 -26.63 17.00
N LEU A 57 10.00 -27.09 15.76
CA LEU A 57 8.75 -27.45 15.08
C LEU A 57 8.07 -28.64 15.75
N GLU A 58 8.82 -29.68 16.10
CA GLU A 58 8.32 -30.83 16.88
C GLU A 58 7.73 -30.39 18.24
N ARG A 59 8.43 -29.52 18.98
CA ARG A 59 7.93 -28.97 20.25
C ARG A 59 6.68 -28.12 20.07
N ALA A 60 6.59 -27.35 18.97
CA ALA A 60 5.41 -26.56 18.65
C ALA A 60 4.22 -27.45 18.29
N GLN A 61 4.46 -28.54 17.55
CA GLN A 61 3.45 -29.55 17.21
C GLN A 61 2.99 -30.34 18.44
N ALA A 62 3.90 -30.76 19.32
CA ALA A 62 3.56 -31.44 20.58
C ALA A 62 2.70 -30.55 21.49
N LYS A 63 2.98 -29.24 21.51
CA LYS A 63 2.21 -28.24 22.28
C LYS A 63 0.85 -27.91 21.64
N ALA A 64 0.69 -28.15 20.34
CA ALA A 64 -0.59 -28.06 19.64
C ALA A 64 -1.42 -29.36 19.80
N GLY A 65 -0.77 -30.52 19.86
CA GLY A 65 -1.41 -31.83 20.05
C GLY A 65 -2.01 -32.04 21.44
N THR A 66 -1.52 -31.32 22.47
CA THR A 66 -2.10 -31.36 23.83
C THR A 66 -3.44 -30.61 23.94
N SER A 67 -3.88 -29.91 22.89
CA SER A 67 -5.17 -29.20 22.85
C SER A 67 -6.22 -29.89 21.97
N ALA A 68 -5.90 -31.04 21.37
CA ALA A 68 -6.77 -31.74 20.41
C ALA A 68 -7.32 -33.08 20.93
N SER A 69 -6.91 -33.55 22.11
CA SER A 69 -7.43 -34.80 22.71
C SER A 69 -8.68 -34.56 23.57
N GLN A 70 -9.70 -33.92 23.00
CA GLN A 70 -11.08 -33.93 23.51
C GLN A 70 -12.00 -33.46 22.38
N GLN A 71 -12.17 -34.29 21.35
CA GLN A 71 -13.41 -34.45 20.59
C GLN A 71 -13.19 -35.39 19.40
N SER A 72 -14.21 -36.21 19.15
CA SER A 72 -14.40 -37.18 18.07
C SER A 72 -13.72 -38.56 18.23
N ALA A 73 -14.46 -39.45 18.88
CA ALA A 73 -14.49 -40.87 18.56
C ALA A 73 -15.72 -41.15 17.65
N SER A 74 -15.61 -42.24 16.90
CA SER A 74 -16.62 -42.92 16.05
C SER A 74 -16.88 -42.32 14.66
N GLN A 75 -16.90 -43.04 13.54
CA GLN A 75 -16.65 -44.46 13.17
C GLN A 75 -16.68 -44.45 11.61
N GLN A 76 -15.64 -44.93 10.92
CA GLN A 76 -15.60 -46.16 10.11
C GLN A 76 -16.78 -46.41 9.15
N SER A 77 -16.53 -46.44 7.83
CA SER A 77 -16.31 -47.68 7.05
C SER A 77 -16.37 -47.43 5.53
N THR A 78 -15.35 -47.89 4.80
CA THR A 78 -15.32 -48.16 3.34
C THR A 78 -16.02 -49.51 3.03
N PRO A 79 -16.35 -49.87 1.77
CA PRO A 79 -15.36 -50.42 0.83
C PRO A 79 -15.52 -50.06 -0.67
N GLU A 80 -14.36 -50.09 -1.32
CA GLU A 80 -13.98 -50.49 -2.69
C GLU A 80 -15.03 -50.79 -3.79
N GLY A 81 -14.66 -50.43 -5.03
CA GLY A 81 -15.03 -51.21 -6.23
C GLY A 81 -15.04 -50.46 -7.57
N GLY A 82 -14.11 -50.82 -8.47
CA GLY A 82 -14.41 -50.96 -9.91
C GLY A 82 -13.98 -49.84 -10.88
N LEU A 83 -12.88 -50.07 -11.61
CA LEU A 83 -12.71 -49.70 -13.02
C LEU A 83 -13.10 -50.93 -13.87
N PRO A 84 -13.62 -50.80 -15.11
CA PRO A 84 -12.71 -50.65 -16.27
C PRO A 84 -13.24 -49.94 -17.55
N THR A 85 -12.26 -49.53 -18.38
CA THR A 85 -12.16 -49.60 -19.86
C THR A 85 -12.99 -48.73 -20.82
N ALA A 86 -12.25 -47.84 -21.51
CA ALA A 86 -11.92 -47.80 -22.95
C ALA A 86 -12.98 -47.67 -24.09
N ASP A 87 -12.59 -46.81 -25.03
CA ASP A 87 -12.86 -46.74 -26.48
C ASP A 87 -14.21 -46.23 -27.01
N CYS A 88 -14.18 -45.14 -27.77
CA CYS A 88 -14.34 -45.20 -29.24
C CYS A 88 -14.06 -43.83 -29.89
N LEU A 89 -13.05 -43.82 -30.76
CA LEU A 89 -12.79 -42.82 -31.80
C LEU A 89 -13.82 -42.96 -32.92
N VAL A 90 -14.39 -41.85 -33.42
CA VAL A 90 -14.83 -41.74 -34.82
C VAL A 90 -14.53 -40.35 -35.36
N ASP A 91 -13.63 -40.35 -36.34
CA ASP A 91 -13.24 -39.30 -37.28
C ASP A 91 -14.34 -39.11 -38.35
N ARG A 92 -14.69 -37.87 -38.69
CA ARG A 92 -15.27 -37.53 -40.01
C ARG A 92 -14.81 -36.14 -40.46
N ARG A 93 -14.04 -36.17 -41.55
CA ARG A 93 -13.57 -35.05 -42.38
C ARG A 93 -14.63 -34.56 -43.36
N GLY A 94 -14.42 -33.33 -43.85
CA GLY A 94 -14.98 -32.74 -45.07
C GLY A 94 -16.07 -31.71 -44.75
N ASP A 95 -16.00 -30.43 -45.14
CA ASP A 95 -15.60 -29.96 -46.47
C ASP A 95 -15.11 -28.50 -46.48
N ALA A 96 -14.37 -28.17 -47.54
CA ALA A 96 -13.60 -26.96 -47.73
C ALA A 96 -14.39 -25.79 -48.35
N GLY A 97 -13.91 -24.55 -48.13
CA GLY A 97 -14.10 -23.47 -49.09
C GLY A 97 -14.27 -22.06 -48.50
N ALA A 98 -13.19 -21.28 -48.47
CA ALA A 98 -13.10 -19.86 -48.90
C ALA A 98 -11.86 -19.20 -48.26
N SER A 99 -10.85 -18.98 -49.08
CA SER A 99 -9.62 -18.28 -48.73
C SER A 99 -9.86 -16.77 -48.64
N SER A 100 -9.44 -16.16 -47.52
CA SER A 100 -9.04 -14.75 -47.49
C SER A 100 -7.57 -14.69 -47.08
N SER A 101 -6.78 -14.00 -47.89
CA SER A 101 -5.34 -13.86 -47.73
C SER A 101 -5.03 -12.96 -46.53
N ALA A 102 -4.83 -13.55 -45.36
CA ALA A 102 -4.18 -12.89 -44.25
C ALA A 102 -2.66 -12.85 -44.53
N ALA A 103 -2.10 -11.64 -44.66
CA ALA A 103 -0.65 -11.46 -44.61
C ALA A 103 -0.10 -12.12 -43.34
N PRO A 104 1.10 -12.73 -43.38
CA PRO A 104 1.66 -13.41 -42.23
C PRO A 104 1.88 -12.37 -41.12
N ARG A 105 1.05 -12.40 -40.07
CA ARG A 105 1.39 -11.77 -38.80
C ARG A 105 2.72 -12.36 -38.38
N ALA A 106 3.78 -11.56 -38.42
CA ALA A 106 5.01 -11.88 -37.72
C ALA A 106 4.59 -12.37 -36.32
N GLN A 107 5.09 -13.54 -35.90
CA GLN A 107 4.86 -14.05 -34.55
C GLN A 107 5.52 -13.07 -33.58
N GLN A 108 4.82 -11.98 -33.27
CA GLN A 108 5.20 -11.03 -32.26
C GLN A 108 5.17 -11.82 -30.96
N GLN A 109 6.35 -11.98 -30.36
CA GLN A 109 6.51 -12.74 -29.12
C GLN A 109 5.66 -12.05 -28.06
N LEU A 110 4.54 -12.69 -27.68
CA LEU A 110 3.58 -12.11 -26.74
C LEU A 110 4.27 -11.74 -25.43
N ARG A 111 4.01 -10.53 -24.92
CA ARG A 111 4.56 -10.07 -23.64
C ARG A 111 4.31 -11.08 -22.52
N GLU A 112 5.38 -11.59 -21.92
CA GLU A 112 5.32 -12.42 -20.72
C GLU A 112 5.35 -11.55 -19.46
N LEU A 113 4.42 -11.79 -18.53
CA LEU A 113 4.42 -11.10 -17.24
C LEU A 113 5.38 -11.80 -16.27
N PRO A 114 6.25 -11.05 -15.58
CA PRO A 114 7.16 -11.63 -14.60
C PRO A 114 6.38 -12.14 -13.38
N GLU A 115 6.96 -13.12 -12.68
CA GLU A 115 6.33 -13.79 -11.52
C GLU A 115 5.78 -12.79 -10.49
N PHE A 116 6.57 -11.76 -10.16
CA PHE A 116 6.22 -10.74 -9.17
C PHE A 116 4.97 -9.91 -9.53
N ILE A 117 4.56 -9.90 -10.81
CA ILE A 117 3.28 -9.33 -11.27
C ILE A 117 2.19 -10.38 -11.21
N THR A 118 2.43 -11.56 -11.76
CA THR A 118 1.41 -12.61 -11.88
C THR A 118 0.84 -13.08 -10.53
N GLU A 119 1.65 -13.10 -9.48
CA GLU A 119 1.22 -13.46 -8.12
C GLU A 119 0.20 -12.50 -7.51
N ARG A 120 0.08 -11.28 -8.07
CA ARG A 120 -0.83 -10.22 -7.62
C ARG A 120 -2.21 -10.32 -8.24
N ILE A 121 -2.37 -11.12 -9.28
CA ILE A 121 -3.62 -11.21 -10.03
C ILE A 121 -4.56 -12.18 -9.33
N ARG A 122 -5.69 -11.65 -8.88
CA ARG A 122 -6.78 -12.43 -8.30
C ARG A 122 -7.97 -12.36 -9.23
N ASP A 123 -8.52 -13.51 -9.59
CA ASP A 123 -9.87 -13.54 -10.12
C ASP A 123 -10.84 -13.27 -8.96
N PHE A 124 -11.55 -12.15 -9.05
CA PHE A 124 -12.34 -11.63 -7.96
C PHE A 124 -13.50 -12.57 -7.60
N ARG A 125 -14.13 -13.21 -8.60
CA ARG A 125 -15.30 -14.09 -8.39
C ARG A 125 -14.90 -15.43 -7.79
N SER A 126 -13.87 -16.09 -8.35
CA SER A 126 -13.41 -17.38 -7.82
C SER A 126 -12.57 -17.25 -6.54
N GLY A 127 -11.97 -16.08 -6.30
CA GLY A 127 -11.05 -15.84 -5.20
C GLY A 127 -9.64 -16.42 -5.42
N ASN A 128 -9.44 -17.18 -6.50
CA ASN A 128 -8.19 -17.86 -6.82
C ASN A 128 -7.20 -16.92 -7.53
N THR A 129 -5.95 -17.37 -7.66
CA THR A 129 -5.00 -16.72 -8.57
C THR A 129 -5.54 -16.83 -9.97
N ALA A 130 -5.66 -15.71 -10.69
CA ALA A 130 -6.15 -15.75 -12.05
C ALA A 130 -5.15 -16.51 -12.94
N ASP A 131 -5.64 -17.49 -13.70
CA ASP A 131 -4.86 -18.10 -14.76
C ASP A 131 -4.80 -17.14 -15.96
N TRP A 132 -3.86 -16.19 -15.88
CA TRP A 132 -3.69 -15.16 -16.90
C TRP A 132 -3.24 -15.72 -18.26
N ARG A 133 -2.74 -16.97 -18.29
CA ARG A 133 -2.34 -17.70 -19.51
C ARG A 133 -3.44 -18.60 -20.07
N GLY A 134 -4.38 -19.04 -19.24
CA GLY A 134 -5.45 -19.97 -19.60
C GLY A 134 -6.53 -19.40 -20.51
N ALA A 135 -7.58 -20.18 -20.77
CA ALA A 135 -8.66 -19.83 -21.71
C ALA A 135 -9.35 -18.48 -21.41
N ALA A 136 -9.52 -18.15 -20.12
CA ALA A 136 -10.04 -16.86 -19.68
C ALA A 136 -9.07 -15.69 -19.98
N GLY A 137 -7.77 -15.99 -20.10
CA GLY A 137 -6.68 -15.10 -20.51
C GLY A 137 -6.47 -14.98 -22.02
N SER A 138 -6.91 -15.96 -22.81
CA SER A 138 -6.48 -16.14 -24.22
C SER A 138 -7.57 -16.06 -25.29
N ARG A 139 -8.86 -16.22 -24.97
CA ARG A 139 -9.95 -16.07 -25.95
C ARG A 139 -10.55 -14.66 -25.89
N GLY A 140 -10.18 -13.80 -26.84
CA GLY A 140 -10.94 -12.59 -27.15
C GLY A 140 -12.09 -12.91 -28.10
N ASP A 141 -13.30 -12.46 -27.77
CA ASP A 141 -14.46 -12.47 -28.67
C ASP A 141 -14.59 -11.15 -29.46
N GLY A 142 -13.52 -10.35 -29.47
CA GLY A 142 -13.48 -9.00 -30.03
C GLY A 142 -13.76 -7.88 -29.03
N ARG A 143 -14.32 -8.17 -27.84
CA ARG A 143 -14.56 -7.15 -26.81
C ARG A 143 -13.25 -6.67 -26.15
N PRO A 144 -13.14 -5.37 -25.84
CA PRO A 144 -11.93 -4.77 -25.26
C PRO A 144 -11.62 -5.29 -23.85
N VAL A 145 -10.39 -5.07 -23.41
CA VAL A 145 -10.02 -5.14 -21.98
C VAL A 145 -10.24 -3.77 -21.37
N LEU A 146 -10.94 -3.71 -20.23
CA LEU A 146 -11.09 -2.50 -19.44
C LEU A 146 -10.18 -2.54 -18.23
N TYR A 147 -9.32 -1.54 -18.06
CA TYR A 147 -8.71 -1.21 -16.78
C TYR A 147 -9.52 -0.10 -16.11
N TRP A 148 -10.30 -0.49 -15.10
CA TRP A 148 -10.97 0.43 -14.19
C TRP A 148 -10.00 0.87 -13.08
N MET A 149 -9.34 2.00 -13.31
CA MET A 149 -8.34 2.60 -12.44
C MET A 149 -8.99 3.41 -11.31
N ARG A 150 -8.54 3.20 -10.07
CA ARG A 150 -9.10 3.83 -8.88
C ARG A 150 -8.05 4.34 -7.90
N THR A 151 -7.08 3.48 -7.56
CA THR A 151 -6.16 3.70 -6.42
C THR A 151 -4.69 3.49 -6.79
N ALA A 152 -4.38 3.30 -8.07
CA ALA A 152 -3.04 3.36 -8.63
C ALA A 152 -2.97 4.42 -9.73
N LEU A 153 -3.14 5.69 -9.33
CA LEU A 153 -3.16 6.85 -10.22
C LEU A 153 -1.76 7.21 -10.73
N ARG A 154 -1.23 6.36 -11.61
CA ARG A 154 0.07 6.52 -12.26
C ARG A 154 0.15 5.66 -13.53
N GLY A 155 0.82 6.17 -14.55
CA GLY A 155 1.13 5.47 -15.80
C GLY A 155 2.42 4.66 -15.75
N HIS A 156 3.13 4.62 -14.61
CA HIS A 156 4.43 3.96 -14.45
C HIS A 156 4.45 3.06 -13.20
N GLU A 157 5.23 1.98 -13.23
CA GLU A 157 5.34 0.98 -12.13
C GLU A 157 3.97 0.59 -11.52
N ASN A 158 3.04 0.24 -12.41
CA ASN A 158 1.64 0.00 -12.07
C ASN A 158 1.24 -1.44 -12.47
N PRO A 159 1.24 -2.39 -11.52
CA PRO A 159 0.96 -3.79 -11.83
C PRO A 159 -0.37 -4.01 -12.53
N ALA A 160 -1.40 -3.24 -12.21
CA ALA A 160 -2.71 -3.38 -12.87
C ALA A 160 -2.66 -2.92 -14.34
N LEU A 161 -1.92 -1.85 -14.62
CA LEU A 161 -1.68 -1.39 -16.00
C LEU A 161 -0.86 -2.41 -16.80
N ASP A 162 0.17 -3.00 -16.19
CA ASP A 162 1.00 -4.04 -16.84
C ASP A 162 0.17 -5.26 -17.20
N VAL A 163 -0.66 -5.71 -16.25
CA VAL A 163 -1.60 -6.81 -16.47
C VAL A 163 -2.59 -6.46 -17.57
N ALA A 164 -3.12 -5.23 -17.60
CA ALA A 164 -4.08 -4.80 -18.62
C ALA A 164 -3.49 -4.73 -20.03
N ARG A 165 -2.28 -4.20 -20.17
CA ARG A 165 -1.55 -4.18 -21.44
C ARG A 165 -1.28 -5.61 -21.95
N ALA A 166 -0.72 -6.47 -21.11
CA ALA A 166 -0.44 -7.85 -21.48
C ALA A 166 -1.71 -8.65 -21.80
N ALA A 167 -2.78 -8.41 -21.05
CA ALA A 167 -4.09 -9.01 -21.26
C ALA A 167 -4.73 -8.61 -22.59
N ALA A 168 -4.65 -7.32 -22.98
CA ALA A 168 -5.18 -6.81 -24.24
C ALA A 168 -4.37 -7.34 -25.43
N GLU A 169 -3.04 -7.28 -25.33
CA GLU A 169 -2.10 -7.76 -26.35
C GLU A 169 -2.32 -9.26 -26.65
N ARG A 170 -2.39 -10.10 -25.62
CA ARG A 170 -2.63 -11.54 -25.77
C ARG A 170 -3.97 -11.90 -26.40
N ARG A 171 -4.99 -11.09 -26.15
CA ARG A 171 -6.32 -11.26 -26.75
C ARG A 171 -6.41 -10.64 -28.14
N GLY A 172 -5.47 -9.79 -28.54
CA GLY A 172 -5.52 -9.04 -29.78
C GLY A 172 -6.69 -8.04 -29.83
N VAL A 173 -7.07 -7.46 -28.69
CA VAL A 173 -8.20 -6.52 -28.55
C VAL A 173 -7.73 -5.17 -28.00
N PRO A 174 -8.52 -4.08 -28.16
CA PRO A 174 -8.19 -2.79 -27.57
C PRO A 174 -8.12 -2.80 -26.04
N LEU A 175 -7.28 -1.92 -25.48
CA LEU A 175 -7.25 -1.59 -24.06
C LEU A 175 -7.96 -0.25 -23.82
N HIS A 176 -8.97 -0.24 -22.97
CA HIS A 176 -9.59 0.97 -22.45
C HIS A 176 -9.16 1.18 -21.00
N ILE A 177 -8.77 2.41 -20.64
CA ILE A 177 -8.45 2.77 -19.26
C ILE A 177 -9.44 3.85 -18.82
N ALA A 178 -10.17 3.60 -17.73
CA ALA A 178 -11.17 4.54 -17.24
C ALA A 178 -11.09 4.72 -15.72
N ALA A 179 -11.33 5.95 -15.26
CA ALA A 179 -11.46 6.31 -13.86
C ALA A 179 -12.81 6.99 -13.62
N PHE A 180 -13.52 6.55 -12.59
CA PHE A 180 -14.86 7.05 -12.25
C PHE A 180 -14.85 7.69 -10.86
N LEU A 181 -15.16 9.00 -10.81
CA LEU A 181 -15.37 9.77 -9.59
C LEU A 181 -16.87 9.77 -9.26
N LEU A 182 -17.28 8.78 -8.47
CA LEU A 182 -18.69 8.47 -8.18
C LEU A 182 -19.22 9.25 -6.97
N ARG A 183 -20.47 9.71 -7.00
CA ARG A 183 -21.12 10.35 -5.84
C ARG A 183 -21.38 9.39 -4.67
N SER A 184 -21.31 8.07 -4.92
CA SER A 184 -21.54 7.01 -3.93
C SER A 184 -20.38 6.84 -2.94
N HIS A 185 -19.32 7.66 -3.03
CA HIS A 185 -18.23 7.63 -2.04
C HIS A 185 -18.74 8.08 -0.67
N THR A 186 -18.35 7.39 0.40
CA THR A 186 -18.86 7.63 1.77
C THR A 186 -18.54 9.02 2.32
N HIS A 187 -17.44 9.62 1.85
CA HIS A 187 -17.02 10.98 2.21
C HIS A 187 -16.63 11.78 0.95
N PRO A 188 -17.60 12.29 0.18
CA PRO A 188 -17.34 13.00 -1.07
C PRO A 188 -16.94 14.45 -0.80
N THR A 189 -15.80 14.67 -0.13
CA THR A 189 -15.35 16.01 0.24
C THR A 189 -14.61 16.69 -0.90
N GLU A 190 -14.69 18.03 -0.95
CA GLU A 190 -13.95 18.83 -1.93
C GLU A 190 -12.44 18.55 -1.85
N ARG A 191 -11.91 18.42 -0.63
CA ARG A 191 -10.53 17.99 -0.38
C ARG A 191 -10.14 16.71 -1.11
N ARG A 192 -10.94 15.66 -0.90
CA ARG A 192 -10.69 14.32 -1.44
C ARG A 192 -10.70 14.36 -2.96
N TYR A 193 -11.75 14.93 -3.54
CA TYR A 193 -11.94 14.94 -4.98
C TYR A 193 -10.97 15.88 -5.69
N SER A 194 -10.58 17.00 -5.07
CA SER A 194 -9.52 17.87 -5.59
C SER A 194 -8.20 17.10 -5.69
N PHE A 195 -7.78 16.43 -4.62
CA PHE A 195 -6.54 15.66 -4.60
C PHE A 195 -6.59 14.49 -5.60
N TRP A 196 -7.70 13.76 -5.67
CA TRP A 196 -7.91 12.67 -6.62
C TRP A 196 -7.82 13.15 -8.08
N MET A 197 -8.55 14.22 -8.45
CA MET A 197 -8.55 14.76 -9.81
C MET A 197 -7.18 15.34 -10.20
N GLN A 198 -6.43 15.91 -9.28
CA GLN A 198 -5.04 16.32 -9.52
C GLN A 198 -4.14 15.11 -9.85
N GLY A 199 -4.31 13.98 -9.15
CA GLY A 199 -3.65 12.72 -9.50
C GLY A 199 -4.03 12.18 -10.88
N LEU A 200 -5.32 12.24 -11.22
CA LEU A 200 -5.83 11.81 -12.52
C LEU A 200 -5.30 12.69 -13.66
N ARG A 201 -5.13 14.00 -13.45
CA ARG A 201 -4.51 14.91 -14.41
C ARG A 201 -3.09 14.44 -14.78
N ASP A 202 -2.23 14.20 -13.80
CA ASP A 202 -0.88 13.69 -14.02
C ASP A 202 -0.92 12.33 -14.71
N THR A 203 -1.81 11.44 -14.27
CA THR A 203 -1.94 10.11 -14.87
C THR A 203 -2.38 10.16 -16.33
N GLN A 204 -3.31 11.06 -16.68
CA GLN A 204 -3.77 11.26 -18.06
C GLN A 204 -2.63 11.78 -18.94
N LEU A 205 -1.78 12.68 -18.43
CA LEU A 205 -0.58 13.13 -19.14
C LEU A 205 0.42 11.98 -19.35
N GLU A 206 0.72 11.21 -18.31
CA GLU A 206 1.66 10.08 -18.37
C GLU A 206 1.20 9.02 -19.37
N LEU A 207 -0.10 8.69 -19.39
CA LEU A 207 -0.65 7.70 -20.31
C LEU A 207 -0.69 8.21 -21.76
N ARG A 208 -1.03 9.48 -21.98
CA ARG A 208 -0.98 10.10 -23.32
C ARG A 208 0.41 10.08 -23.92
N GLN A 209 1.44 10.35 -23.10
CA GLN A 209 2.85 10.23 -23.52
C GLN A 209 3.21 8.79 -23.95
N GLN A 210 2.50 7.79 -23.44
CA GLN A 210 2.64 6.38 -23.81
C GLN A 210 1.64 5.95 -24.90
N GLY A 211 0.91 6.88 -25.51
CA GLY A 211 -0.05 6.62 -26.60
C GLY A 211 -1.37 5.97 -26.17
N VAL A 212 -1.74 6.08 -24.89
CA VAL A 212 -3.01 5.53 -24.35
C VAL A 212 -3.81 6.64 -23.67
N GLU A 213 -5.12 6.68 -23.87
CA GLU A 213 -5.98 7.67 -23.22
C GLU A 213 -6.55 7.15 -21.89
N LEU A 214 -6.61 8.02 -20.88
CA LEU A 214 -7.37 7.79 -19.65
C LEU A 214 -8.72 8.49 -19.74
N LEU A 215 -9.79 7.72 -19.77
CA LEU A 215 -11.17 8.21 -19.75
C LEU A 215 -11.54 8.58 -18.32
N VAL A 216 -11.77 9.86 -18.05
CA VAL A 216 -12.17 10.33 -16.71
C VAL A 216 -13.65 10.67 -16.70
N TYR A 217 -14.41 10.02 -15.84
CA TYR A 217 -15.83 10.29 -15.62
C TYR A 217 -16.01 10.95 -14.25
N LEU A 218 -16.78 12.05 -14.21
CA LEU A 218 -17.21 12.71 -12.97
C LEU A 218 -18.74 12.78 -12.93
N ASP A 219 -19.32 12.22 -11.87
CA ASP A 219 -20.76 12.19 -11.65
C ASP A 219 -21.39 13.58 -11.78
N GLY A 220 -22.38 13.69 -12.68
CA GLY A 220 -23.10 14.93 -12.95
C GLY A 220 -22.41 15.91 -13.90
N MET A 221 -21.17 15.64 -14.34
CA MET A 221 -20.43 16.52 -15.26
C MET A 221 -20.19 15.91 -16.64
N SER A 222 -20.10 14.58 -16.75
CA SER A 222 -19.70 13.89 -17.97
C SER A 222 -20.85 13.60 -18.97
N GLY A 223 -22.03 14.21 -18.85
CA GLY A 223 -23.10 14.11 -19.87
C GLY A 223 -24.46 13.57 -19.37
N PRO A 224 -25.36 13.16 -20.30
CA PRO A 224 -26.77 12.85 -20.00
C PRO A 224 -26.98 11.58 -19.16
N GLN A 225 -26.06 10.61 -19.26
CA GLN A 225 -25.91 9.58 -18.23
C GLN A 225 -25.29 10.24 -17.00
N SER A 226 -26.11 10.82 -16.13
CA SER A 226 -25.68 11.51 -14.91
C SER A 226 -25.48 10.57 -13.71
N GLU A 227 -25.62 9.25 -13.93
CA GLU A 227 -25.42 8.19 -12.96
C GLU A 227 -24.16 7.37 -13.31
N GLY A 228 -23.02 7.69 -12.67
CA GLY A 228 -21.74 7.07 -13.02
C GLY A 228 -21.67 5.56 -12.80
N TRP A 229 -22.54 5.00 -11.96
CA TRP A 229 -22.61 3.54 -11.78
C TRP A 229 -23.17 2.85 -13.02
N ALA A 230 -24.19 3.43 -13.65
CA ALA A 230 -24.76 2.92 -14.89
C ALA A 230 -23.73 3.01 -16.03
N ALA A 231 -23.04 4.15 -16.15
CA ALA A 231 -21.99 4.36 -17.16
C ALA A 231 -20.81 3.38 -16.99
N LEU A 232 -20.32 3.18 -15.75
CA LEU A 232 -19.28 2.20 -15.46
C LEU A 232 -19.74 0.77 -15.78
N THR A 233 -20.94 0.39 -15.36
CA THR A 233 -21.47 -0.96 -15.56
C THR A 233 -21.64 -1.26 -17.05
N ALA A 234 -22.15 -0.29 -17.84
CA ALA A 234 -22.27 -0.43 -19.29
C ALA A 234 -20.91 -0.62 -19.97
N LEU A 235 -19.91 0.23 -19.65
CA LEU A 235 -18.56 0.11 -20.20
C LEU A 235 -17.91 -1.23 -19.84
N ALA A 236 -18.09 -1.68 -18.60
CA ALA A 236 -17.56 -2.94 -18.11
C ALA A 236 -18.26 -4.15 -18.74
N ALA A 237 -19.58 -4.12 -18.93
CA ALA A 237 -20.34 -5.20 -19.58
C ALA A 237 -19.99 -5.37 -21.06
N ALA A 238 -19.60 -4.27 -21.72
CA ALA A 238 -19.10 -4.27 -23.09
C ALA A 238 -17.68 -4.82 -23.24
N SER A 239 -16.98 -5.13 -22.13
CA SER A 239 -15.59 -5.62 -22.13
C SER A 239 -15.53 -7.14 -21.98
N SER A 240 -14.45 -7.78 -22.45
CA SER A 240 -14.20 -9.22 -22.24
C SER A 240 -13.56 -9.50 -20.88
N LEU A 241 -12.82 -8.53 -20.36
CA LEU A 241 -12.15 -8.58 -19.06
C LEU A 241 -12.14 -7.19 -18.44
N VAL A 242 -12.47 -7.13 -17.16
CA VAL A 242 -12.28 -5.96 -16.31
C VAL A 242 -11.10 -6.21 -15.37
N ILE A 243 -10.13 -5.32 -15.36
CA ILE A 243 -9.02 -5.27 -14.41
C ILE A 243 -9.24 -4.06 -13.50
N THR A 244 -8.99 -4.22 -12.20
CA THR A 244 -9.00 -3.12 -11.23
C THR A 244 -8.02 -3.41 -10.10
N GLU A 245 -7.71 -2.41 -9.27
CA GLU A 245 -6.82 -2.59 -8.13
C GLU A 245 -7.50 -3.32 -6.95
N GLU A 246 -6.75 -4.16 -6.22
CA GLU A 246 -7.23 -4.79 -4.98
C GLU A 246 -7.13 -3.80 -3.80
N MET A 247 -8.25 -3.15 -3.47
CA MET A 247 -8.38 -2.24 -2.32
C MET A 247 -9.42 -2.79 -1.32
N PRO A 248 -8.99 -3.40 -0.20
CA PRO A 248 -9.86 -4.21 0.66
C PRO A 248 -10.66 -3.41 1.71
N VAL A 249 -11.11 -2.21 1.36
CA VAL A 249 -11.85 -1.32 2.26
C VAL A 249 -12.95 -0.58 1.52
N SER A 250 -14.00 -0.16 2.25
CA SER A 250 -15.08 0.63 1.68
C SER A 250 -14.62 2.05 1.31
N PRO A 251 -15.16 2.64 0.23
CA PRO A 251 -16.17 2.06 -0.65
C PRO A 251 -15.60 1.13 -1.75
N TYR A 252 -14.28 1.13 -1.96
CA TYR A 252 -13.65 0.42 -3.09
C TYR A 252 -13.91 -1.10 -3.13
N ALA A 253 -13.82 -1.79 -2.00
CA ALA A 253 -14.12 -3.22 -1.92
C ALA A 253 -15.58 -3.52 -2.24
N GLN A 254 -16.49 -2.67 -1.74
CA GLN A 254 -17.93 -2.77 -2.00
C GLN A 254 -18.22 -2.53 -3.48
N TRP A 255 -17.64 -1.49 -4.08
CA TRP A 255 -17.79 -1.21 -5.51
C TRP A 255 -17.28 -2.36 -6.40
N THR A 256 -16.14 -2.98 -6.08
CA THR A 256 -15.68 -4.14 -6.87
C THR A 256 -16.65 -5.31 -6.75
N LYS A 257 -17.19 -5.55 -5.55
CA LYS A 257 -18.21 -6.58 -5.31
C LYS A 257 -19.48 -6.31 -6.11
N ASP A 258 -19.99 -5.08 -6.07
CA ASP A 258 -21.21 -4.69 -6.75
C ASP A 258 -21.06 -4.75 -8.27
N LEU A 259 -19.92 -4.27 -8.81
CA LEU A 259 -19.64 -4.37 -10.24
C LEU A 259 -19.54 -5.83 -10.69
N ALA A 260 -18.79 -6.67 -9.96
CA ALA A 260 -18.64 -8.08 -10.32
C ALA A 260 -19.96 -8.86 -10.30
N ALA A 261 -20.90 -8.46 -9.42
CA ALA A 261 -22.24 -9.01 -9.32
C ALA A 261 -23.20 -8.51 -10.42
N ALA A 262 -23.03 -7.27 -10.88
CA ALA A 262 -23.83 -6.69 -11.95
C ALA A 262 -23.40 -7.15 -13.36
N LEU A 263 -22.15 -7.60 -13.51
CA LEU A 263 -21.60 -8.00 -14.80
C LEU A 263 -22.02 -9.42 -15.23
N PRO A 264 -22.20 -9.65 -16.54
CA PRO A 264 -22.42 -10.99 -17.08
C PRO A 264 -21.37 -12.02 -16.61
N PRO A 265 -21.74 -13.31 -16.46
CA PRO A 265 -20.82 -14.35 -15.96
C PRO A 265 -19.57 -14.56 -16.82
N ASP A 266 -19.66 -14.27 -18.11
CA ASP A 266 -18.57 -14.38 -19.09
C ASP A 266 -17.58 -13.22 -19.03
N VAL A 267 -17.93 -12.08 -18.43
CA VAL A 267 -17.02 -10.94 -18.23
C VAL A 267 -16.20 -11.18 -16.97
N ALA A 268 -14.93 -11.57 -17.11
CA ALA A 268 -14.05 -11.77 -15.96
C ALA A 268 -13.73 -10.45 -15.23
N VAL A 269 -13.52 -10.52 -13.92
CA VAL A 269 -13.08 -9.38 -13.10
C VAL A 269 -11.82 -9.76 -12.33
N TRP A 270 -10.69 -9.15 -12.69
CA TRP A 270 -9.41 -9.35 -12.03
C TRP A 270 -9.08 -8.17 -11.10
N ALA A 271 -8.82 -8.49 -9.84
CA ALA A 271 -8.27 -7.55 -8.88
C ALA A 271 -6.74 -7.74 -8.80
N VAL A 272 -5.98 -6.64 -8.87
CA VAL A 272 -4.51 -6.67 -8.87
C VAL A 272 -3.97 -5.86 -7.69
N ASP A 273 -3.14 -6.48 -6.85
CA ASP A 273 -2.46 -5.75 -5.77
C ASP A 273 -1.35 -4.84 -6.31
N THR A 274 -1.66 -3.54 -6.38
CA THR A 274 -0.74 -2.48 -6.79
C THR A 274 -0.10 -1.73 -5.62
N ALA A 275 -0.51 -2.06 -4.39
CA ALA A 275 -0.22 -1.29 -3.19
C ALA A 275 0.91 -1.92 -2.36
N CYS A 276 0.96 -3.24 -2.20
CA CYS A 276 1.93 -3.90 -1.33
C CYS A 276 3.16 -4.41 -2.09
N LEU A 277 4.34 -4.36 -1.46
CA LEU A 277 5.53 -5.00 -2.00
C LEU A 277 5.40 -6.51 -1.92
N TYR A 278 4.87 -7.03 -0.80
CA TYR A 278 4.45 -8.41 -0.66
C TYR A 278 2.92 -8.48 -0.86
N PRO A 279 2.44 -9.14 -1.93
CA PRO A 279 1.01 -9.12 -2.25
C PRO A 279 0.16 -9.56 -1.06
N MET A 280 -0.81 -8.74 -0.68
CA MET A 280 -1.59 -8.91 0.56
C MET A 280 -2.26 -10.29 0.66
N ARG A 281 -2.64 -10.86 -0.49
CA ARG A 281 -3.26 -12.19 -0.61
C ARG A 281 -2.34 -13.35 -0.22
N LEU A 282 -1.03 -13.19 -0.29
CA LEU A 282 -0.07 -14.22 0.13
C LEU A 282 -0.04 -14.39 1.65
N THR A 283 -0.62 -13.42 2.39
CA THR A 283 -0.86 -13.57 3.82
C THR A 283 -2.15 -14.36 4.04
N ALA A 284 -2.03 -15.65 4.35
CA ALA A 284 -3.18 -16.56 4.42
C ALA A 284 -4.25 -16.15 5.45
N ARG A 285 -3.83 -15.63 6.63
CA ARG A 285 -4.74 -15.28 7.73
C ARG A 285 -4.58 -13.83 8.13
N ALA A 286 -5.66 -13.22 8.64
CA ALA A 286 -5.62 -11.89 9.23
C ALA A 286 -4.51 -11.84 10.31
N PRO A 287 -3.49 -10.98 10.16
CA PRO A 287 -2.43 -10.92 11.15
C PRO A 287 -2.96 -10.37 12.47
N ALA A 288 -2.84 -11.12 13.57
CA ALA A 288 -3.25 -10.61 14.88
C ALA A 288 -2.21 -9.64 15.49
N LYS A 289 -0.95 -9.73 15.07
CA LYS A 289 0.18 -8.97 15.63
C LYS A 289 1.19 -8.60 14.53
N ALA A 290 1.63 -7.35 14.52
CA ALA A 290 2.62 -6.85 13.55
C ALA A 290 3.95 -7.63 13.57
N TYR A 291 4.40 -8.09 14.74
CA TYR A 291 5.62 -8.92 14.85
C TYR A 291 5.50 -10.26 14.11
N ILE A 292 4.33 -10.90 14.14
CA ILE A 292 4.09 -12.17 13.45
C ILE A 292 4.10 -11.94 11.95
N PHE A 293 3.41 -10.90 11.48
CA PHE A 293 3.45 -10.51 10.08
C PHE A 293 4.90 -10.28 9.63
N ARG A 294 5.62 -9.39 10.33
CA ARG A 294 7.02 -9.07 10.04
C ARG A 294 7.90 -10.31 9.93
N SER A 295 7.85 -11.23 10.89
CA SER A 295 8.74 -12.39 10.88
C SER A 295 8.35 -13.41 9.79
N SER A 296 7.06 -13.59 9.53
CA SER A 296 6.57 -14.52 8.51
C SER A 296 6.82 -14.05 7.07
N THR A 297 6.85 -12.74 6.83
CA THR A 297 7.03 -12.17 5.49
C THR A 297 8.45 -11.68 5.21
N ASP A 298 9.34 -11.70 6.20
CA ASP A 298 10.70 -11.15 6.10
C ASP A 298 11.53 -11.74 4.93
N ARG A 299 11.58 -13.08 4.82
CA ARG A 299 12.30 -13.76 3.74
C ARG A 299 11.64 -13.55 2.38
N PRO A 300 10.34 -13.88 2.17
CA PRO A 300 9.66 -13.63 0.90
C PRO A 300 9.72 -12.18 0.43
N ARG A 301 9.68 -11.23 1.37
CA ARG A 301 9.88 -9.80 1.09
C ARG A 301 11.29 -9.53 0.59
N ARG A 302 12.32 -9.98 1.30
CA ARG A 302 13.71 -9.76 0.88
C ARG A 302 13.99 -10.31 -0.51
N GLU A 303 13.49 -11.51 -0.81
CA GLU A 303 13.63 -12.12 -2.13
C GLU A 303 12.99 -11.26 -3.23
N ARG A 304 11.80 -10.69 -3.00
CA ARG A 304 11.15 -9.75 -3.93
C ARG A 304 11.90 -8.43 -4.06
N LEU A 305 12.37 -7.88 -2.95
CA LEU A 305 13.15 -6.65 -2.94
C LEU A 305 14.51 -6.83 -3.63
N GLN A 306 15.14 -7.99 -3.53
CA GLN A 306 16.39 -8.31 -4.24
C GLN A 306 16.19 -8.39 -5.76
N ARG A 307 15.00 -8.80 -6.20
CA ARG A 307 14.64 -8.86 -7.62
C ARG A 307 14.26 -7.49 -8.21
N LEU A 308 14.23 -6.43 -7.38
CA LEU A 308 13.90 -5.05 -7.74
C LEU A 308 12.83 -4.94 -8.84
N PRO A 309 11.53 -5.03 -8.47
CA PRO A 309 10.44 -4.82 -9.41
C PRO A 309 10.68 -3.56 -10.26
N TYR A 310 10.46 -3.67 -11.58
CA TYR A 310 10.61 -2.56 -12.52
C TYR A 310 12.03 -2.00 -12.69
N THR A 311 13.05 -2.79 -12.39
CA THR A 311 14.39 -2.57 -12.95
C THR A 311 14.66 -3.63 -14.00
N ASP A 312 15.07 -3.26 -15.21
CA ASP A 312 15.63 -4.23 -16.15
C ASP A 312 16.82 -4.87 -15.43
N GLY A 313 16.86 -6.19 -15.30
CA GLY A 313 17.80 -6.92 -14.42
C GLY A 313 19.30 -6.63 -14.64
N ALA A 314 19.67 -5.76 -15.58
CA ALA A 314 21.01 -5.29 -15.87
C ALA A 314 21.33 -3.85 -15.37
N THR A 315 20.35 -2.99 -15.11
CA THR A 315 20.58 -1.54 -14.96
C THR A 315 21.29 -1.16 -13.66
N ASP A 316 21.12 -1.93 -12.58
CA ASP A 316 21.77 -1.63 -11.29
C ASP A 316 23.13 -2.32 -11.15
N TRP A 317 23.31 -3.54 -11.67
CA TRP A 317 24.59 -4.26 -11.53
C TRP A 317 25.69 -3.69 -12.44
N ALA A 318 25.36 -3.21 -13.64
CA ALA A 318 26.33 -2.53 -14.51
C ALA A 318 26.65 -1.09 -14.04
N ARG A 319 25.71 -0.41 -13.36
CA ARG A 319 26.03 0.82 -12.59
C ARG A 319 26.91 0.53 -11.37
N LEU A 320 26.81 -0.67 -10.81
CA LEU A 320 27.69 -1.17 -9.74
C LEU A 320 29.07 -1.64 -10.25
N LEU A 321 29.28 -1.86 -11.57
CA LEU A 321 30.54 -2.42 -12.13
C LEU A 321 31.11 -1.75 -13.41
N GLY A 322 30.54 -0.65 -13.91
CA GLY A 322 31.23 0.33 -14.78
C GLY A 322 31.29 0.06 -16.29
N GLY A 323 30.27 0.49 -17.06
CA GLY A 323 30.42 0.68 -18.51
C GLY A 323 29.20 1.30 -19.21
N ALA A 324 29.31 2.55 -19.65
CA ALA A 324 28.20 3.35 -20.18
C ALA A 324 27.81 3.09 -21.65
N ALA A 325 28.67 2.43 -22.45
CA ALA A 325 28.44 2.31 -23.90
C ALA A 325 27.43 1.21 -24.29
N ALA A 326 27.28 0.14 -23.48
CA ALA A 326 26.26 -0.90 -23.71
C ALA A 326 24.85 -0.47 -23.26
N VAL A 327 24.77 0.54 -22.39
CA VAL A 327 23.54 1.09 -21.80
C VAL A 327 22.71 1.86 -22.83
N ALA A 328 23.37 2.61 -23.72
CA ALA A 328 22.69 3.36 -24.77
C ALA A 328 22.04 2.42 -25.82
N LYS A 329 22.68 1.29 -26.12
CA LYS A 329 22.19 0.31 -27.10
C LYS A 329 21.00 -0.52 -26.58
N GLY A 330 21.01 -0.87 -25.28
CA GLY A 330 19.88 -1.60 -24.65
C GLY A 330 18.62 -0.75 -24.42
N MET A 331 18.75 0.58 -24.26
CA MET A 331 17.59 1.49 -24.19
C MET A 331 16.82 1.60 -25.51
N GLU A 332 17.47 1.30 -26.63
CA GLU A 332 16.87 1.26 -27.96
C GLU A 332 16.18 -0.09 -28.22
N GLU A 333 16.63 -1.17 -27.57
CA GLU A 333 16.07 -2.53 -27.66
C GLU A 333 14.87 -2.76 -26.70
N LEU A 334 14.72 -1.97 -25.62
CA LEU A 334 13.53 -1.94 -24.74
C LEU A 334 12.49 -0.87 -25.14
N ARG A 335 12.77 -0.08 -26.18
CA ARG A 335 11.72 0.60 -26.95
C ARG A 335 10.99 -0.44 -27.80
N GLU A 336 10.34 -1.40 -27.15
CA GLU A 336 9.31 -2.18 -27.81
C GLU A 336 8.15 -1.25 -28.14
N ASP A 337 7.65 -1.36 -29.38
CA ASP A 337 6.52 -0.59 -29.91
C ASP A 337 5.41 -0.38 -28.87
N PRO A 338 4.79 0.82 -28.78
CA PRO A 338 3.70 1.05 -27.84
C PRO A 338 2.56 0.05 -28.11
N PRO A 339 2.20 -0.85 -27.16
CA PRO A 339 1.15 -1.82 -27.41
C PRO A 339 -0.20 -1.11 -27.52
N ALA A 340 -0.98 -1.53 -28.53
CA ALA A 340 -2.35 -1.15 -28.90
C ALA A 340 -2.79 0.27 -28.48
N ARG A 341 -2.58 1.24 -29.37
CA ARG A 341 -3.35 2.50 -29.37
C ARG A 341 -4.83 2.14 -29.47
N GLY A 342 -5.57 2.31 -28.39
CA GLY A 342 -7.03 2.27 -28.44
C GLY A 342 -7.54 3.69 -28.75
N PRO A 343 -8.33 3.92 -29.81
CA PRO A 343 -9.12 5.14 -29.90
C PRO A 343 -10.03 5.25 -28.67
N ILE A 344 -10.45 6.47 -28.31
CA ILE A 344 -11.55 6.63 -27.34
C ILE A 344 -12.73 5.80 -27.86
N PRO A 345 -13.36 4.95 -27.03
CA PRO A 345 -14.47 4.13 -27.50
C PRO A 345 -15.57 5.01 -28.08
N GLU A 346 -16.07 4.68 -29.26
CA GLU A 346 -17.25 5.34 -29.81
C GLU A 346 -18.50 4.94 -29.00
N GLY A 347 -19.49 5.83 -28.92
CA GLY A 347 -20.79 5.49 -28.32
C GLY A 347 -20.77 5.29 -26.79
N LEU A 348 -19.84 5.92 -26.05
CA LEU A 348 -19.79 5.86 -24.58
C LEU A 348 -21.11 6.32 -23.93
N GLY A 349 -21.86 7.23 -24.56
CA GLY A 349 -23.05 7.86 -23.97
C GLY A 349 -22.72 8.95 -22.94
N TRP A 350 -21.44 9.30 -22.81
CA TRP A 350 -20.89 10.33 -21.94
C TRP A 350 -19.55 10.82 -22.49
N ASP A 351 -19.16 12.04 -22.11
CA ASP A 351 -17.95 12.73 -22.55
C ASP A 351 -16.87 12.65 -21.47
N PRO A 352 -15.73 11.98 -21.74
CA PRO A 352 -14.62 11.93 -20.81
C PRO A 352 -14.03 13.33 -20.55
N LEU A 353 -13.76 13.63 -19.28
CA LEU A 353 -13.10 14.87 -18.90
C LEU A 353 -11.63 14.89 -19.36
N ASN A 354 -11.25 15.99 -20.01
CA ASN A 354 -9.85 16.27 -20.32
C ASN A 354 -9.22 17.12 -19.19
N LEU A 355 -8.82 16.48 -18.10
CA LEU A 355 -8.23 17.14 -16.94
C LEU A 355 -6.86 17.77 -17.20
N SER A 356 -6.19 17.32 -18.26
CA SER A 356 -4.86 17.78 -18.66
C SER A 356 -4.88 18.80 -19.82
N ALA A 357 -6.08 19.22 -20.26
CA ALA A 357 -6.21 20.32 -21.20
C ALA A 357 -5.66 21.63 -20.60
N PRO A 358 -5.02 22.49 -21.42
CA PRO A 358 -4.70 23.86 -21.00
C PRO A 358 -5.96 24.57 -20.50
N GLY A 359 -5.89 25.17 -19.31
CA GLY A 359 -7.02 25.89 -18.70
C GLY A 359 -8.04 25.00 -17.96
N ALA A 360 -7.85 23.68 -17.88
CA ALA A 360 -8.71 22.83 -17.05
C ALA A 360 -8.66 23.25 -15.57
N ASP A 361 -9.80 23.69 -15.02
CA ASP A 361 -9.93 24.13 -13.64
C ASP A 361 -10.71 23.09 -12.81
N ILE A 362 -9.97 22.34 -11.98
CA ILE A 362 -10.56 21.31 -11.09
C ILE A 362 -11.48 21.95 -10.05
N ALA A 363 -11.16 23.14 -9.54
CA ALA A 363 -12.00 23.79 -8.53
C ALA A 363 -13.33 24.21 -9.15
N ALA A 364 -13.31 24.76 -10.38
CA ALA A 364 -14.53 25.11 -11.11
C ALA A 364 -15.40 23.88 -11.44
N LEU A 365 -14.78 22.73 -11.78
CA LEU A 365 -15.52 21.47 -12.00
C LEU A 365 -16.19 20.98 -10.72
N LEU A 366 -15.48 21.00 -9.59
CA LEU A 366 -16.03 20.56 -8.31
C LEU A 366 -17.08 21.51 -7.74
N ALA A 367 -16.96 22.82 -8.01
CA ALA A 367 -17.95 23.81 -7.60
C ALA A 367 -19.33 23.59 -8.24
N GLN A 368 -19.40 22.90 -9.38
CA GLN A 368 -20.63 22.53 -10.08
C GLN A 368 -21.28 21.25 -9.53
N CYS A 369 -20.57 20.48 -8.70
CA CYS A 369 -21.09 19.25 -8.10
C CYS A 369 -21.81 19.54 -6.78
N ASP A 370 -23.13 19.38 -6.75
CA ASP A 370 -23.98 19.63 -5.56
C ASP A 370 -23.81 18.59 -4.44
N TRP A 371 -23.34 17.39 -4.80
CA TRP A 371 -23.09 16.26 -3.89
C TRP A 371 -21.72 16.31 -3.19
N ILE A 372 -20.86 17.28 -3.52
CA ILE A 372 -19.55 17.47 -2.89
C ILE A 372 -19.69 18.24 -1.55
N ASP A 373 -19.17 17.67 -0.47
CA ASP A 373 -19.08 18.34 0.84
C ASP A 373 -17.97 19.40 0.85
N ARG A 374 -18.35 20.64 0.51
CA ARG A 374 -17.47 21.83 0.53
C ARG A 374 -17.14 22.37 1.93
N ARG A 375 -17.71 21.79 3.00
CA ARG A 375 -17.31 22.13 4.39
C ARG A 375 -15.93 21.58 4.73
N VAL A 376 -15.39 20.68 3.90
CA VAL A 376 -14.02 20.17 3.99
C VAL A 376 -13.27 20.57 2.71
N PRO A 377 -12.74 21.80 2.65
CA PRO A 377 -12.18 22.36 1.43
C PRO A 377 -10.85 21.70 1.05
N ALA A 378 -10.49 21.87 -0.22
CA ALA A 378 -9.17 21.57 -0.75
C ALA A 378 -8.06 22.23 0.09
N VAL A 379 -6.88 21.58 0.11
CA VAL A 379 -5.71 22.10 0.82
C VAL A 379 -4.70 22.67 -0.16
N SER A 380 -4.18 23.87 0.11
CA SER A 380 -3.27 24.59 -0.79
C SER A 380 -1.80 24.16 -0.69
N HIS A 381 -1.42 23.43 0.35
CA HIS A 381 -0.04 23.05 0.64
C HIS A 381 0.32 21.62 0.21
N MET A 382 -0.66 20.85 -0.26
CA MET A 382 -0.47 19.48 -0.70
C MET A 382 -1.40 19.19 -1.88
N HIS A 383 -0.83 19.27 -3.08
CA HIS A 383 -1.52 18.92 -4.32
C HIS A 383 -1.29 17.43 -4.64
N GLY A 384 -2.30 16.81 -5.24
CA GLY A 384 -2.21 15.46 -5.80
C GLY A 384 -1.38 15.46 -7.08
N GLY A 385 -1.03 14.28 -7.56
CA GLY A 385 -0.15 14.11 -8.71
C GLY A 385 1.11 13.31 -8.37
N SER A 386 1.63 12.60 -9.36
CA SER A 386 2.89 11.88 -9.26
C SER A 386 4.06 12.86 -9.16
N GLY A 387 4.00 14.00 -9.86
CA GLY A 387 5.03 15.03 -9.82
C GLY A 387 5.25 15.58 -8.40
N GLU A 388 4.17 16.00 -7.75
CA GLU A 388 4.17 16.48 -6.36
C GLU A 388 4.59 15.39 -5.37
N GLY A 389 4.08 14.17 -5.57
CA GLY A 389 4.43 13.02 -4.75
C GLY A 389 5.92 12.68 -4.79
N TYR A 390 6.52 12.63 -5.97
CA TYR A 390 7.96 12.36 -6.11
C TYR A 390 8.82 13.54 -5.70
N ALA A 391 8.42 14.79 -5.93
CA ALA A 391 9.13 15.95 -5.41
C ALA A 391 9.25 15.88 -3.88
N ARG A 392 8.16 15.49 -3.21
CA ARG A 392 8.15 15.26 -1.75
C ARG A 392 9.00 14.08 -1.32
N TRP A 393 8.94 12.97 -2.07
CA TRP A 393 9.82 11.81 -1.83
C TRP A 393 11.29 12.21 -1.93
N GLU A 394 11.70 12.90 -2.99
CA GLU A 394 13.09 13.30 -3.20
C GLU A 394 13.59 14.28 -2.12
N ALA A 395 12.75 15.24 -1.71
CA ALA A 395 13.07 16.13 -0.61
C ALA A 395 13.30 15.36 0.71
N PHE A 396 12.45 14.37 1.00
CA PHE A 396 12.61 13.53 2.19
C PHE A 396 13.81 12.59 2.06
N ARG A 397 14.01 11.94 0.92
CA ARG A 397 15.11 11.02 0.63
C ARG A 397 16.46 11.70 0.81
N THR A 398 16.59 12.96 0.39
CA THR A 398 17.85 13.71 0.45
C THR A 398 18.13 14.33 1.81
N LYS A 399 17.12 14.77 2.57
CA LYS A 399 17.32 15.55 3.81
C LYS A 399 16.81 14.85 5.08
N GLY A 400 15.74 14.07 4.99
CA GLY A 400 15.02 13.52 6.14
C GLY A 400 15.22 12.03 6.38
N LEU A 401 15.49 11.24 5.34
CA LEU A 401 15.50 9.77 5.41
C LEU A 401 16.52 9.23 6.41
N ASP A 402 17.73 9.78 6.42
CA ASP A 402 18.79 9.38 7.36
C ASP A 402 18.43 9.69 8.83
N LEU A 403 17.66 10.76 9.04
CA LEU A 403 17.23 11.22 10.36
C LEU A 403 15.90 10.59 10.81
N TYR A 404 15.24 9.82 9.94
CA TYR A 404 13.90 9.27 10.19
C TYR A 404 13.83 8.51 11.53
N ALA A 405 14.80 7.65 11.82
CA ALA A 405 14.82 6.86 13.05
C ALA A 405 14.82 7.74 14.31
N ALA A 406 15.52 8.88 14.27
CA ALA A 406 15.62 9.81 15.38
C ALA A 406 14.42 10.77 15.46
N HIS A 407 13.85 11.19 14.33
CA HIS A 407 12.91 12.31 14.27
C HIS A 407 11.43 11.89 14.17
N ARG A 408 11.11 10.69 13.67
CA ARG A 408 9.74 10.25 13.33
C ARG A 408 8.68 10.32 14.43
N ASN A 409 9.07 10.48 15.69
CA ASN A 409 8.16 10.56 16.83
C ASN A 409 7.89 12.01 17.28
N ASN A 410 8.61 13.01 16.76
CA ASN A 410 8.44 14.41 17.14
C ASN A 410 7.55 15.12 16.11
N ALA A 411 6.31 15.44 16.51
CA ALA A 411 5.34 16.07 15.62
C ALA A 411 5.72 17.50 15.17
N LEU A 412 6.68 18.16 15.83
CA LEU A 412 7.22 19.45 15.38
C LEU A 412 8.30 19.29 14.30
N LYS A 413 8.89 18.10 14.13
CA LYS A 413 9.88 17.81 13.08
C LYS A 413 9.19 17.24 11.85
N ARG A 414 8.55 18.12 11.07
CA ARG A 414 7.69 17.74 9.93
C ARG A 414 8.47 17.07 8.79
N ASP A 415 9.74 17.40 8.64
CA ASP A 415 10.72 16.76 7.75
C ASP A 415 11.29 15.44 8.29
N GLY A 416 10.98 15.11 9.56
CA GLY A 416 11.35 13.85 10.19
C GLY A 416 10.55 12.64 9.70
N VAL A 417 9.57 12.83 8.81
CA VAL A 417 8.74 11.79 8.18
C VAL A 417 8.51 12.14 6.71
N SER A 418 8.21 11.15 5.86
CA SER A 418 8.08 11.35 4.41
C SER A 418 6.84 12.14 3.98
N ARG A 419 5.77 12.06 4.77
CA ARG A 419 4.46 12.67 4.47
C ARG A 419 3.90 12.23 3.11
N LEU A 420 4.16 10.97 2.75
CA LEU A 420 3.72 10.35 1.50
C LEU A 420 2.40 9.58 1.60
N SER A 421 1.76 9.53 2.77
CA SER A 421 0.60 8.65 2.99
C SER A 421 -0.56 8.93 2.03
N ALA A 422 -0.88 10.20 1.76
CA ALA A 422 -1.90 10.58 0.77
C ALA A 422 -1.53 10.10 -0.65
N TYR A 423 -0.28 10.30 -1.07
CA TYR A 423 0.18 9.86 -2.39
C TYR A 423 0.20 8.33 -2.52
N HIS A 424 0.51 7.61 -1.45
CA HIS A 424 0.41 6.14 -1.43
C HIS A 424 -1.03 5.65 -1.42
N HIS A 425 -1.95 6.35 -0.76
CA HIS A 425 -3.37 6.01 -0.70
C HIS A 425 -4.01 6.00 -2.11
N TYR A 426 -3.74 7.03 -2.91
CA TYR A 426 -4.19 7.09 -4.31
C TYR A 426 -3.20 6.44 -5.29
N GLY A 427 -2.09 5.89 -4.80
CA GLY A 427 -1.05 5.27 -5.63
C GLY A 427 -0.45 6.19 -6.69
N MET A 428 -0.33 7.49 -6.39
CA MET A 428 0.33 8.49 -7.23
C MET A 428 1.85 8.33 -7.25
N VAL A 429 2.40 7.73 -6.19
CA VAL A 429 3.81 7.32 -6.12
C VAL A 429 3.90 5.82 -6.03
N SER A 430 4.85 5.23 -6.75
CA SER A 430 5.06 3.80 -6.73
C SER A 430 5.65 3.34 -5.38
N PRO A 431 4.99 2.39 -4.67
CA PRO A 431 5.56 1.80 -3.48
C PRO A 431 6.85 1.03 -3.79
N PHE A 432 7.00 0.49 -5.01
CA PHE A 432 8.19 -0.23 -5.46
C PHE A 432 9.40 0.70 -5.57
N LYS A 433 9.23 1.84 -6.25
CA LYS A 433 10.27 2.87 -6.34
C LYS A 433 10.66 3.41 -4.98
N VAL A 434 9.71 3.80 -4.13
CA VAL A 434 10.02 4.35 -2.79
C VAL A 434 10.79 3.34 -1.94
N ALA A 435 10.41 2.06 -1.97
CA ALA A 435 11.12 1.01 -1.25
C ALA A 435 12.54 0.78 -1.81
N ARG A 436 12.68 0.71 -3.14
CA ARG A 436 13.97 0.57 -3.82
C ARG A 436 14.90 1.73 -3.49
N ASP A 437 14.45 2.96 -3.68
CA ASP A 437 15.22 4.17 -3.41
C ASP A 437 15.66 4.26 -1.93
N ALA A 438 14.78 3.86 -0.99
CA ALA A 438 15.11 3.82 0.43
C ALA A 438 16.19 2.76 0.72
N LEU A 439 16.08 1.56 0.16
CA LEU A 439 17.08 0.50 0.36
C LEU A 439 18.45 0.90 -0.19
N LEU A 440 18.48 1.61 -1.32
CA LEU A 440 19.71 2.11 -1.93
C LEU A 440 20.43 3.17 -1.07
N ALA A 441 19.72 3.88 -0.19
CA ALA A 441 20.32 4.88 0.70
C ALA A 441 21.23 4.28 1.79
N ARG A 442 21.05 3.00 2.14
CA ARG A 442 21.92 2.24 3.08
C ARG A 442 22.19 2.92 4.44
N SER A 443 21.23 3.68 4.97
CA SER A 443 21.33 4.32 6.29
C SER A 443 20.45 3.66 7.36
N ASN A 444 20.74 3.95 8.63
CA ASN A 444 19.90 3.51 9.77
C ASN A 444 18.48 4.07 9.67
N GLY A 445 18.35 5.33 9.26
CA GLY A 445 17.07 5.97 9.02
C GLY A 445 16.29 5.29 7.89
N ALA A 446 16.95 4.98 6.78
CA ALA A 446 16.35 4.25 5.67
C ALA A 446 15.91 2.83 6.04
N THR A 447 16.74 2.08 6.77
CA THR A 447 16.39 0.75 7.29
C THR A 447 15.14 0.81 8.17
N LYS A 448 15.07 1.83 9.04
CA LYS A 448 13.90 2.02 9.90
C LYS A 448 12.67 2.45 9.12
N TYR A 449 12.84 3.28 8.08
CA TYR A 449 11.76 3.70 7.20
C TYR A 449 11.16 2.51 6.46
N VAL A 450 11.98 1.67 5.81
CA VAL A 450 11.51 0.47 5.10
C VAL A 450 10.82 -0.51 6.05
N ASP A 451 11.32 -0.66 7.28
CA ASP A 451 10.67 -1.50 8.30
C ASP A 451 9.24 -1.02 8.63
N GLU A 452 9.05 0.28 8.83
CA GLU A 452 7.73 0.87 9.09
C GLU A 452 6.84 0.83 7.84
N PHE A 453 7.39 1.25 6.69
CA PHE A 453 6.73 1.31 5.39
C PHE A 453 6.25 -0.06 4.91
N PHE A 454 6.99 -1.13 5.21
CA PHE A 454 6.55 -2.48 4.91
C PHE A 454 5.65 -3.03 6.02
N THR A 455 6.16 -3.09 7.25
CA THR A 455 5.51 -3.88 8.31
C THR A 455 4.15 -3.31 8.66
N TRP A 456 4.05 -2.01 8.93
CA TRP A 456 2.80 -1.43 9.43
C TRP A 456 1.79 -1.12 8.34
N ARG A 457 2.26 -0.75 7.15
CA ARG A 457 1.38 -0.56 6.00
C ARG A 457 0.83 -1.89 5.51
N GLU A 458 1.69 -2.85 5.21
CA GLU A 458 1.24 -4.10 4.57
C GLU A 458 0.52 -5.04 5.53
N VAL A 459 0.82 -5.00 6.84
CA VAL A 459 0.00 -5.73 7.83
C VAL A 459 -1.44 -5.22 7.84
N ALA A 460 -1.64 -3.91 7.62
CA ALA A 460 -2.96 -3.31 7.60
C ALA A 460 -3.74 -3.71 6.32
N HIS A 461 -3.07 -3.73 5.16
CA HIS A 461 -3.67 -4.28 3.93
C HIS A 461 -4.04 -5.76 4.07
N ALA A 462 -3.11 -6.60 4.57
CA ALA A 462 -3.35 -8.02 4.77
C ALA A 462 -4.46 -8.29 5.80
N PHE A 463 -4.53 -7.50 6.87
CA PHE A 463 -5.62 -7.56 7.83
C PHE A 463 -6.96 -7.17 7.19
N CYS A 464 -7.03 -6.02 6.52
CA CYS A 464 -8.29 -5.54 5.94
C CYS A 464 -8.84 -6.50 4.88
N LEU A 465 -7.98 -7.09 4.05
CA LEU A 465 -8.39 -8.10 3.06
C LEU A 465 -9.08 -9.32 3.68
N ARG A 466 -8.76 -9.66 4.93
CA ARG A 466 -9.30 -10.83 5.63
C ARG A 466 -10.43 -10.48 6.61
N SER A 467 -10.61 -9.20 6.91
CA SER A 467 -11.54 -8.72 7.94
C SER A 467 -12.66 -7.85 7.37
N TRP A 468 -12.58 -7.37 6.13
CA TRP A 468 -13.69 -6.69 5.47
C TRP A 468 -14.88 -7.66 5.31
N PRO A 469 -16.14 -7.25 5.59
CA PRO A 469 -16.62 -5.87 5.81
C PRO A 469 -16.71 -5.38 7.26
N VAL A 470 -16.23 -6.11 8.28
CA VAL A 470 -16.51 -5.79 9.70
C VAL A 470 -15.54 -4.78 10.33
N LEU A 471 -14.89 -3.92 9.54
CA LEU A 471 -13.76 -3.09 9.98
C LEU A 471 -14.12 -1.91 10.91
N GLU A 472 -15.39 -1.55 11.03
CA GLU A 472 -15.85 -0.37 11.77
C GLU A 472 -16.53 -0.70 13.11
N ASN A 473 -16.31 -1.91 13.63
CA ASN A 473 -16.90 -2.35 14.88
C ASN A 473 -15.95 -3.27 15.68
N VAL A 474 -16.34 -3.65 16.91
CA VAL A 474 -15.48 -4.45 17.80
C VAL A 474 -15.15 -5.84 17.26
N GLN A 475 -15.95 -6.39 16.35
CA GLN A 475 -15.72 -7.74 15.79
C GLN A 475 -14.42 -7.81 14.98
N ALA A 476 -13.92 -6.69 14.45
CA ALA A 476 -12.60 -6.62 13.81
C ALA A 476 -11.43 -6.79 14.79
N LEU A 477 -11.65 -6.62 16.10
CA LEU A 477 -10.58 -6.68 17.10
C LEU A 477 -10.24 -8.13 17.49
N PRO A 478 -9.03 -8.39 18.01
CA PRO A 478 -8.72 -9.71 18.58
C PRO A 478 -9.62 -10.03 19.78
N GLN A 479 -9.89 -11.32 20.01
CA GLN A 479 -10.82 -11.80 21.04
C GLN A 479 -10.58 -11.20 22.44
N TRP A 480 -9.32 -11.03 22.85
CA TRP A 480 -8.99 -10.43 24.16
C TRP A 480 -9.49 -8.98 24.28
N ALA A 481 -9.42 -8.21 23.19
CA ALA A 481 -9.87 -6.83 23.15
C ALA A 481 -11.40 -6.77 23.14
N GLN A 482 -12.06 -7.66 22.38
CA GLN A 482 -13.52 -7.80 22.41
C GLN A 482 -14.03 -8.09 23.83
N GLN A 483 -13.39 -9.04 24.53
CA GLN A 483 -13.80 -9.45 25.88
C GLN A 483 -13.62 -8.35 26.94
N THR A 484 -12.50 -7.63 26.93
CA THR A 484 -12.28 -6.54 27.90
C THR A 484 -13.19 -5.36 27.58
N LEU A 485 -13.33 -4.96 26.32
CA LEU A 485 -14.23 -3.87 25.93
C LEU A 485 -15.70 -4.20 26.22
N GLY A 486 -16.11 -5.45 26.03
CA GLY A 486 -17.45 -5.92 26.37
C GLY A 486 -17.76 -5.85 27.86
N ARG A 487 -16.81 -6.24 28.72
CA ARG A 487 -16.94 -6.12 30.19
C ARG A 487 -17.06 -4.69 30.67
N HIS A 488 -16.40 -3.75 29.99
CA HIS A 488 -16.43 -2.32 30.32
C HIS A 488 -17.49 -1.53 29.53
N SER A 489 -18.40 -2.20 28.81
CA SER A 489 -19.44 -1.53 28.02
C SER A 489 -20.40 -0.69 28.88
N GLY A 490 -20.64 -1.10 30.13
CA GLY A 490 -21.53 -0.40 31.08
C GLY A 490 -20.88 0.74 31.88
N ASP A 491 -19.57 0.95 31.76
CA ASP A 491 -18.87 1.98 32.53
C ASP A 491 -19.38 3.40 32.20
N ALA A 492 -19.44 4.29 33.20
CA ALA A 492 -19.85 5.67 32.98
C ALA A 492 -18.85 6.44 32.10
N ARG A 493 -19.36 7.24 31.16
CA ARG A 493 -18.59 7.99 30.15
C ARG A 493 -19.05 9.44 30.07
N GLU A 494 -18.10 10.35 29.87
CA GLU A 494 -18.38 11.76 29.57
C GLU A 494 -18.51 11.91 28.05
N CYS A 495 -19.68 11.54 27.52
CA CYS A 495 -19.90 11.49 26.08
C CYS A 495 -19.78 12.87 25.40
N LYS A 496 -19.10 12.91 24.26
CA LYS A 496 -19.00 14.07 23.38
C LYS A 496 -19.89 13.84 22.16
N SER A 497 -20.56 14.89 21.69
CA SER A 497 -21.35 14.82 20.45
C SER A 497 -20.44 14.70 19.23
N MET A 498 -20.95 14.14 18.13
CA MET A 498 -20.21 14.07 16.87
C MET A 498 -19.77 15.47 16.40
N ARG A 499 -20.62 16.49 16.57
CA ARG A 499 -20.28 17.88 16.27
C ARG A 499 -19.06 18.37 17.05
N GLN A 500 -18.98 18.09 18.35
CA GLN A 500 -17.81 18.48 19.16
C GLN A 500 -16.53 17.78 18.70
N LEU A 501 -16.63 16.50 18.32
CA LEU A 501 -15.50 15.73 17.80
C LEU A 501 -15.05 16.25 16.43
N GLU A 502 -15.98 16.59 15.53
CA GLU A 502 -15.65 17.12 14.21
C GLU A 502 -15.08 18.55 14.28
N GLU A 503 -15.67 19.41 15.11
CA GLU A 503 -15.28 20.82 15.27
C GLU A 503 -14.03 21.00 16.15
N GLY A 504 -13.63 19.99 16.93
CA GLY A 504 -12.53 20.12 17.90
C GLY A 504 -12.89 21.07 19.03
N THR A 505 -14.04 20.84 19.67
CA THR A 505 -14.58 21.65 20.77
C THR A 505 -14.95 20.78 21.98
N THR A 506 -14.10 19.80 22.27
CA THR A 506 -14.33 18.77 23.30
C THR A 506 -14.09 19.28 24.71
N GLY A 507 -13.37 20.40 24.86
CA GLY A 507 -12.87 20.94 26.13
C GLY A 507 -11.47 20.44 26.47
N ASP A 508 -10.95 19.44 25.74
CA ASP A 508 -9.55 19.04 25.82
C ASP A 508 -8.74 19.80 24.76
N HIS A 509 -8.14 20.92 25.16
CA HIS A 509 -7.39 21.79 24.24
C HIS A 509 -6.25 21.10 23.49
N ILE A 510 -5.67 20.01 24.01
CA ILE A 510 -4.63 19.24 23.32
C ILE A 510 -5.26 18.41 22.20
N TRP A 511 -6.35 17.70 22.49
CA TRP A 511 -7.07 16.93 21.48
C TRP A 511 -7.70 17.84 20.42
N ASP A 512 -8.32 18.94 20.84
CA ASP A 512 -8.91 19.94 19.96
C ASP A 512 -7.85 20.51 18.99
N SER A 513 -6.63 20.75 19.47
CA SER A 513 -5.50 21.17 18.60
C SER A 513 -5.12 20.11 17.56
N MET A 514 -5.19 18.81 17.90
CA MET A 514 -4.94 17.72 16.93
C MET A 514 -6.04 17.67 15.87
N GLN A 515 -7.30 17.77 16.31
CA GLN A 515 -8.46 17.75 15.42
C GLN A 515 -8.47 18.96 14.49
N HIS A 516 -8.15 20.16 14.98
CA HIS A 516 -8.00 21.35 14.15
C HIS A 516 -6.89 21.19 13.12
N GLN A 517 -5.74 20.61 13.48
CA GLN A 517 -4.70 20.32 12.50
C GLN A 517 -5.19 19.36 11.40
N LEU A 518 -5.85 18.25 11.77
CA LEU A 518 -6.41 17.30 10.80
C LEU A 518 -7.44 17.99 9.89
N LYS A 519 -8.35 18.77 10.48
CA LYS A 519 -9.38 19.52 9.75
C LYS A 519 -8.78 20.53 8.80
N THR A 520 -7.75 21.28 9.18
CA THR A 520 -7.17 22.35 8.36
C THR A 520 -6.20 21.81 7.32
N THR A 521 -5.43 20.77 7.65
CA THR A 521 -4.31 20.33 6.80
C THR A 521 -4.57 19.02 6.06
N GLY A 522 -5.57 18.25 6.47
CA GLY A 522 -5.81 16.91 5.93
C GLY A 522 -4.77 15.87 6.35
N GLU A 523 -3.84 16.24 7.24
CA GLU A 523 -2.80 15.36 7.74
C GLU A 523 -2.71 15.47 9.28
N LEU A 524 -2.63 14.34 9.96
CA LEU A 524 -2.26 14.30 11.38
C LEU A 524 -1.04 13.41 11.57
N HIS A 525 -0.03 13.92 12.28
CA HIS A 525 1.21 13.18 12.54
C HIS A 525 0.92 11.86 13.27
N ASN A 526 1.53 10.75 12.85
CA ASN A 526 1.20 9.40 13.35
C ASN A 526 1.25 9.27 14.89
N ASN A 527 2.27 9.85 15.54
CA ASN A 527 2.36 9.83 17.00
C ASN A 527 1.16 10.53 17.70
N LEU A 528 0.59 11.54 17.04
CA LEU A 528 -0.60 12.23 17.53
C LEU A 528 -1.88 11.46 17.17
N ARG A 529 -1.96 10.82 15.99
CA ARG A 529 -3.10 9.96 15.62
C ARG A 529 -3.41 8.89 16.67
N MET A 530 -2.37 8.26 17.23
CA MET A 530 -2.53 7.27 18.32
C MET A 530 -3.22 7.84 19.56
N LYS A 531 -2.96 9.11 19.90
CA LYS A 531 -3.54 9.79 21.06
C LYS A 531 -4.93 10.31 20.74
N TRP A 532 -5.08 10.90 19.56
CA TRP A 532 -6.34 11.35 19.00
C TRP A 532 -7.36 10.21 18.95
N GLY A 533 -7.00 9.05 18.40
CA GLY A 533 -7.90 7.90 18.24
C GLY A 533 -8.28 7.23 19.56
N LYS A 534 -7.39 7.22 20.56
CA LYS A 534 -7.69 6.65 21.88
C LYS A 534 -8.70 7.46 22.70
N ALA A 535 -8.88 8.74 22.38
CA ALA A 535 -9.81 9.60 23.09
C ALA A 535 -11.28 9.28 22.76
N PHE A 536 -11.57 8.63 21.63
CA PHE A 536 -12.93 8.24 21.26
C PHE A 536 -13.52 7.23 22.25
N LEU A 537 -12.73 6.27 22.75
CA LEU A 537 -13.24 5.21 23.61
C LEU A 537 -13.95 5.72 24.90
N PRO A 538 -13.42 6.70 25.66
CA PRO A 538 -14.12 7.29 26.80
C PRO A 538 -15.17 8.36 26.45
N TRP A 539 -15.25 8.81 25.19
CA TRP A 539 -16.12 9.92 24.77
C TRP A 539 -17.33 9.48 23.95
N LEU A 540 -17.47 8.20 23.65
CA LEU A 540 -18.64 7.65 22.97
C LEU A 540 -19.31 6.58 23.84
N PRO A 541 -20.65 6.38 23.68
CA PRO A 541 -21.43 5.52 24.57
C PRO A 541 -20.95 4.06 24.62
N THR A 542 -20.48 3.54 23.49
CA THR A 542 -20.05 2.15 23.35
C THR A 542 -18.73 2.06 22.57
N PRO A 543 -17.97 0.95 22.72
CA PRO A 543 -16.79 0.70 21.89
C PRO A 543 -17.09 0.71 20.38
N ASP A 544 -18.24 0.17 19.95
CA ASP A 544 -18.65 0.22 18.53
C ASP A 544 -18.89 1.65 18.05
N ALA A 545 -19.61 2.47 18.83
CA ALA A 545 -19.82 3.88 18.52
C ALA A 545 -18.49 4.64 18.47
N ALA A 546 -17.54 4.30 19.34
CA ALA A 546 -16.21 4.91 19.36
C ALA A 546 -15.39 4.56 18.11
N ILE A 547 -15.40 3.30 17.66
CA ILE A 547 -14.70 2.86 16.45
C ILE A 547 -15.31 3.53 15.22
N ALA A 548 -16.65 3.46 15.08
CA ALA A 548 -17.36 4.05 13.96
C ALA A 548 -17.13 5.58 13.89
N ALA A 549 -17.18 6.28 15.02
CA ALA A 549 -16.90 7.71 15.08
C ALA A 549 -15.44 8.04 14.71
N ALA A 550 -14.46 7.27 15.20
CA ALA A 550 -13.06 7.47 14.86
C ALA A 550 -12.80 7.24 13.35
N CYS A 551 -13.42 6.21 12.77
CA CYS A 551 -13.41 5.96 11.33
C CYS A 551 -14.02 7.13 10.57
N HIS A 552 -15.26 7.52 10.89
CA HIS A 552 -15.95 8.65 10.24
C HIS A 552 -15.13 9.94 10.24
N VAL A 553 -14.63 10.37 11.41
CA VAL A 553 -13.87 11.62 11.51
C VAL A 553 -12.53 11.51 10.75
N ASN A 554 -11.81 10.40 10.86
CA ASN A 554 -10.57 10.23 10.08
C ASN A 554 -10.84 10.22 8.57
N HIS A 555 -11.83 9.44 8.12
CA HIS A 555 -12.14 9.26 6.71
C HIS A 555 -12.70 10.52 6.04
N ARG A 556 -13.43 11.36 6.80
CA ARG A 556 -13.95 12.63 6.32
C ARG A 556 -12.86 13.69 6.11
N TYR A 557 -11.90 13.81 7.04
CA TYR A 557 -10.94 14.91 7.03
C TYR A 557 -9.54 14.56 6.50
N ALA A 558 -9.07 13.33 6.67
CA ALA A 558 -7.72 12.93 6.27
C ALA A 558 -7.62 12.71 4.75
N LEU A 559 -6.56 13.21 4.12
CA LEU A 559 -6.25 12.91 2.71
C LEU A 559 -5.94 11.42 2.48
N ASP A 560 -5.47 10.73 3.51
CA ASP A 560 -5.17 9.29 3.53
C ASP A 560 -6.25 8.46 4.26
N GLY A 561 -7.46 9.01 4.38
CA GLY A 561 -8.63 8.32 4.91
C GLY A 561 -9.28 7.38 3.89
N CYS A 562 -10.04 6.39 4.36
CA CYS A 562 -10.60 5.26 3.59
C CYS A 562 -9.50 4.33 3.05
N ASP A 563 -8.47 4.11 3.86
CA ASP A 563 -7.29 3.32 3.52
C ASP A 563 -7.08 2.20 4.53
N PRO A 564 -6.58 1.02 4.14
CA PRO A 564 -6.23 -0.03 5.09
C PRO A 564 -5.35 0.45 6.26
N CYS A 565 -4.40 1.36 6.01
CA CYS A 565 -3.57 1.96 7.07
C CYS A 565 -4.38 2.82 8.05
N SER A 566 -5.41 3.51 7.56
CA SER A 566 -6.34 4.27 8.41
C SER A 566 -7.10 3.34 9.34
N TYR A 567 -7.72 2.27 8.83
CA TYR A 567 -8.39 1.26 9.66
C TYR A 567 -7.41 0.61 10.65
N GLY A 568 -6.24 0.18 10.18
CA GLY A 568 -5.22 -0.45 11.03
C GLY A 568 -4.77 0.45 12.19
N GLY A 569 -4.55 1.75 11.92
CA GLY A 569 -4.16 2.72 12.95
C GLY A 569 -5.28 3.05 13.93
N ILE A 570 -6.53 3.15 13.45
CA ILE A 570 -7.70 3.39 14.30
C ILE A 570 -7.95 2.16 15.18
N LEU A 571 -8.07 0.97 14.61
CA LEU A 571 -8.32 -0.26 15.36
C LEU A 571 -7.17 -0.59 16.33
N TRP A 572 -5.93 -0.17 16.05
CA TRP A 572 -4.84 -0.25 17.02
C TRP A 572 -5.13 0.53 18.31
N CYS A 573 -5.84 1.67 18.21
CA CYS A 573 -6.26 2.44 19.37
C CYS A 573 -7.18 1.62 20.29
N PHE A 574 -7.89 0.63 19.76
CA PHE A 574 -8.83 -0.25 20.45
C PHE A 574 -8.29 -1.66 20.72
N GLY A 575 -7.04 -1.96 20.35
CA GLY A 575 -6.35 -3.20 20.72
C GLY A 575 -5.86 -4.07 19.55
N LEU A 576 -6.16 -3.73 18.30
CA LEU A 576 -5.60 -4.45 17.15
C LEU A 576 -4.06 -4.31 17.11
N PHE A 577 -3.36 -5.40 16.77
CA PHE A 577 -1.90 -5.50 16.72
C PHE A 577 -1.13 -5.23 18.04
N ASP A 578 -1.81 -4.91 19.15
CA ASP A 578 -1.22 -4.75 20.48
C ASP A 578 -1.43 -6.02 21.32
N LYS A 579 -0.91 -5.98 22.55
CA LYS A 579 -1.18 -6.95 23.60
C LYS A 579 -1.96 -6.29 24.74
N PRO A 580 -2.55 -7.06 25.67
CA PRO A 580 -3.00 -6.52 26.94
C PRO A 580 -1.91 -5.69 27.63
N MET A 581 -2.24 -4.46 27.99
CA MET A 581 -1.31 -3.49 28.60
C MET A 581 -1.87 -2.82 29.87
N GLY A 582 -3.19 -2.72 29.99
CA GLY A 582 -3.87 -2.18 31.17
C GLY A 582 -4.20 -3.27 32.20
N ALA A 583 -4.51 -2.84 33.43
CA ALA A 583 -5.14 -3.71 34.42
C ALA A 583 -6.62 -3.86 34.07
N GLU A 584 -7.19 -5.06 34.20
CA GLU A 584 -8.61 -5.28 33.94
C GLU A 584 -9.52 -4.35 34.74
N SER A 585 -9.15 -4.00 35.96
CA SER A 585 -9.93 -3.08 36.78
C SER A 585 -9.93 -1.62 36.29
N THR A 586 -9.27 -1.31 35.17
CA THR A 586 -9.22 0.06 34.62
C THR A 586 -10.57 0.39 33.96
N PRO A 587 -11.32 1.40 34.44
CA PRO A 587 -12.59 1.76 33.83
C PRO A 587 -12.44 2.11 32.35
N ILE A 588 -13.46 1.79 31.56
CA ILE A 588 -13.64 2.01 30.12
C ILE A 588 -12.64 1.21 29.24
N PHE A 589 -11.36 1.24 29.59
CA PHE A 589 -10.27 0.68 28.79
C PHE A 589 -10.02 -0.80 29.09
N GLY A 590 -10.25 -1.25 30.32
CA GLY A 590 -9.79 -2.54 30.81
C GLY A 590 -8.33 -2.78 30.45
N GLN A 591 -8.07 -3.84 29.68
CA GLN A 591 -6.72 -4.21 29.24
C GLN A 591 -6.18 -3.42 28.04
N VAL A 592 -7.01 -2.63 27.35
CA VAL A 592 -6.56 -1.80 26.21
C VAL A 592 -5.57 -0.75 26.71
N ARG A 593 -4.49 -0.54 25.96
CA ARG A 593 -3.47 0.47 26.30
C ARG A 593 -4.10 1.85 26.45
N ARG A 594 -4.16 2.36 27.68
CA ARG A 594 -4.61 3.73 27.97
C ARG A 594 -3.57 4.75 27.53
N MET A 595 -4.04 5.82 26.91
CA MET A 595 -3.23 6.99 26.58
C MET A 595 -4.09 8.25 26.66
N THR A 596 -3.79 9.13 27.61
CA THR A 596 -4.48 10.41 27.77
C THR A 596 -3.70 11.54 27.12
N THR A 597 -4.37 12.63 26.77
CA THR A 597 -3.74 13.90 26.35
C THR A 597 -2.79 14.45 27.41
N SER A 598 -3.14 14.35 28.70
CA SER A 598 -2.28 14.74 29.83
C SER A 598 -0.92 14.03 29.79
N SER A 599 -0.86 12.78 29.30
CA SER A 599 0.40 12.01 29.20
C SER A 599 1.41 12.54 28.17
N ILE A 600 0.96 13.41 27.26
CA ILE A 600 1.79 14.02 26.21
C ILE A 600 1.88 15.54 26.32
N ALA A 601 1.18 16.15 27.29
CA ALA A 601 1.20 17.59 27.53
C ALA A 601 2.63 18.16 27.59
N ASN A 602 3.53 17.46 28.30
CA ASN A 602 4.92 17.88 28.50
C ASN A 602 5.90 17.34 27.44
N ARG A 603 5.44 16.59 26.44
CA ARG A 603 6.31 15.98 25.40
C ARG A 603 6.41 16.80 24.13
N LEU A 604 5.57 17.82 23.99
CA LEU A 604 5.51 18.69 22.83
C LEU A 604 5.23 20.12 23.30
N ASN A 605 5.84 21.11 22.65
CA ASN A 605 5.41 22.49 22.84
C ASN A 605 4.09 22.70 22.07
N TRP A 606 2.97 22.70 22.78
CA TRP A 606 1.64 22.82 22.19
C TRP A 606 1.34 24.22 21.64
N ASN A 607 1.97 25.26 22.19
CA ASN A 607 1.89 26.61 21.62
C ASN A 607 2.58 26.63 20.25
N ALA A 608 3.78 26.07 20.15
CA ALA A 608 4.48 25.93 18.87
C ALA A 608 3.72 25.04 17.88
N TYR A 609 3.11 23.95 18.35
CA TYR A 609 2.30 23.05 17.52
C TYR A 609 1.06 23.76 16.94
N ARG A 610 0.32 24.51 17.76
CA ARG A 610 -0.82 25.32 17.31
C ARG A 610 -0.41 26.43 16.35
N ALA A 611 0.78 26.99 16.54
CA ALA A 611 1.34 28.05 15.69
C ALA A 611 1.96 27.53 14.38
N LEU A 612 1.98 26.20 14.12
CA LEU A 612 2.51 25.66 12.87
C LEU A 612 1.71 26.21 11.69
N PRO A 613 2.32 27.00 10.79
CA PRO A 613 1.60 27.56 9.66
C PRO A 613 1.26 26.46 8.66
N VAL A 614 0.15 26.59 7.95
CA VAL A 614 -0.23 25.66 6.87
C VAL A 614 0.89 25.54 5.82
N ALA A 615 1.65 26.62 5.58
CA ALA A 615 2.82 26.60 4.70
C ALA A 615 3.93 25.62 5.16
N ALA A 616 4.09 25.35 6.46
CA ALA A 616 5.02 24.34 6.96
C ALA A 616 4.64 22.90 6.56
N PHE A 617 3.45 22.73 5.97
CA PHE A 617 2.97 21.48 5.41
C PHE A 617 3.23 21.39 3.88
N GLY A 618 3.79 22.43 3.26
CA GLY A 618 4.25 22.41 1.87
C GLY A 618 5.37 21.38 1.62
N ALA A 619 5.71 21.16 0.35
CA ALA A 619 7.01 20.58 0.01
C ALA A 619 8.08 21.68 0.18
N ALA A 620 9.24 21.35 0.75
CA ALA A 620 10.37 22.27 0.71
C ALA A 620 10.83 22.40 -0.75
N ALA A 621 11.00 23.62 -1.25
CA ALA A 621 11.55 23.82 -2.59
C ALA A 621 12.87 23.05 -2.72
N VAL A 622 12.90 22.10 -3.65
CA VAL A 622 14.16 21.55 -4.14
C VAL A 622 14.67 22.61 -5.10
N ALA A 623 15.73 23.33 -4.72
CA ALA A 623 16.39 24.23 -5.64
C ALA A 623 16.89 23.40 -6.83
N GLY A 624 16.21 23.50 -7.97
CA GLY A 624 16.78 23.09 -9.25
C GLY A 624 17.99 23.97 -9.55
N PRO A 625 18.96 23.49 -10.35
CA PRO A 625 20.04 24.36 -10.82
C PRO A 625 19.40 25.54 -11.57
N ALA A 626 19.63 26.75 -11.08
CA ALA A 626 19.08 27.95 -11.70
C ALA A 626 19.60 28.07 -13.14
N ALA A 627 18.67 28.14 -14.10
CA ALA A 627 18.97 28.51 -15.47
C ALA A 627 19.37 30.00 -15.47
N ALA A 628 20.68 30.27 -15.46
CA ALA A 628 21.22 31.60 -15.71
C ALA A 628 21.51 31.73 -17.22
N GLY A 629 20.65 32.47 -17.92
CA GLY A 629 20.99 33.02 -19.23
C GLY A 629 21.94 34.21 -19.05
N GLY A 630 23.10 34.14 -19.70
CA GLY A 630 24.10 35.22 -19.73
C GLY A 630 25.33 34.76 -20.50
N ALA A 631 25.55 35.34 -21.67
CA ALA A 631 26.55 34.95 -22.65
C ALA A 631 28.01 35.18 -22.21
N GLY A 632 28.89 34.31 -22.69
CA GLY A 632 30.30 34.63 -22.98
C GLY A 632 31.34 34.19 -21.95
N GLY A 633 32.13 33.16 -22.30
CA GLY A 633 33.41 32.86 -21.65
C GLY A 633 33.71 31.37 -21.55
N GLY A 634 34.58 30.85 -22.43
CA GLY A 634 34.99 29.45 -22.46
C GLY A 634 35.62 28.99 -21.15
N GLY A 635 34.98 28.03 -20.50
CA GLY A 635 35.48 27.30 -19.34
C GLY A 635 34.80 25.94 -19.28
N THR A 636 35.59 24.87 -19.32
CA THR A 636 35.14 23.48 -19.29
C THR A 636 34.32 23.17 -18.03
N GLN A 637 33.10 22.64 -18.21
CA GLN A 637 32.32 22.08 -17.11
C GLN A 637 33.07 20.87 -16.49
N PRO A 638 33.11 20.72 -15.16
CA PRO A 638 33.75 19.56 -14.54
C PRO A 638 32.88 18.31 -14.73
N SER A 639 33.50 17.22 -15.16
CA SER A 639 32.84 15.92 -15.27
C SER A 639 32.47 15.35 -13.89
N ILE A 640 31.42 14.51 -13.89
CA ILE A 640 30.88 13.80 -12.72
C ILE A 640 31.91 12.89 -12.03
N GLU A 641 33.04 12.61 -12.68
CA GLU A 641 34.15 11.82 -12.14
C GLU A 641 34.89 12.52 -10.98
N SER A 642 34.71 13.83 -10.80
CA SER A 642 35.31 14.57 -9.68
C SER A 642 34.68 14.25 -8.31
N PHE A 643 33.53 13.56 -8.25
CA PHE A 643 32.85 13.19 -7.01
C PHE A 643 33.40 11.94 -6.31
N PHE A 644 34.26 11.15 -6.97
CA PHE A 644 34.72 9.84 -6.46
C PHE A 644 36.17 9.79 -5.96
N LYS A 645 36.78 10.91 -5.55
CA LYS A 645 38.05 10.86 -4.80
C LYS A 645 37.80 10.86 -3.29
N PRO A 646 38.46 9.97 -2.51
CA PRO A 646 38.29 9.93 -1.07
C PRO A 646 38.86 11.21 -0.44
N ARG A 647 38.03 11.92 0.34
CA ARG A 647 38.46 13.08 1.14
C ARG A 647 39.43 12.62 2.23
N LYS A 648 40.69 13.05 2.16
CA LYS A 648 41.66 12.91 3.26
C LYS A 648 41.11 13.64 4.50
N LYS A 649 41.05 12.95 5.64
CA LYS A 649 40.76 13.54 6.95
C LYS A 649 41.83 14.58 7.28
N ALA A 650 41.43 15.83 7.51
CA ALA A 650 42.25 16.78 8.23
C ALA A 650 42.27 16.38 9.71
N ARG A 651 43.46 16.10 10.24
CA ARG A 651 43.73 16.05 11.69
C ARG A 651 43.67 17.49 12.20
N ALA A 652 42.83 17.75 13.19
CA ALA A 652 42.97 18.95 14.01
C ALA A 652 44.04 18.67 15.07
N ALA A 653 45.02 19.57 15.14
CA ALA A 653 45.77 19.87 16.36
C ALA A 653 44.97 20.91 17.15
#